data_AF-A0A9Q0S311-F1
#
_entry.id   AF-A0A9Q0S311-F1
#
_cell.length_a   1.000
_cell.length_b   1.000
_cell.length_c   1.000
_cell.angle_alpha   90.00
_cell.angle_beta   90.00
_cell.angle_gamma   90.00
#
_symmetry.space_group_name_H-M   'P 1'
#
loop_
_entity.id
_entity.type
_entity.pdbx_description
1 polymer ?
#
loop_
_entity_poly.entity_id
_entity_poly.type
_entity_poly.pdbx_seq_one_letter_code
_entity_poly.pdbx_strand_id
1 'polypeptide(L)'
;MRAKQHRLRNQSWFFCVTLLCCLQTNRAGRSLSLCGNVDIIQNVIQSGNEATRGQWPFAVALYNLIDSQNFCGGSLISRKHVLTAAHCVQPKYVDDILSPLDLVAILGAHNITNLDQDGVVRANVAQIYVNPDWDPYTSSFDADVAVLNVIQSGNEATRGQWPFAVVLYNLRDSQHFCGGSLISRKHVLTAAHCVQAKYSEDILSPLDLVAILGAHNITNFDQDGVVRANVAQIYVNPDWDPYSSSFDADIAVLVLNEIVQFTNYIRPICMPTDSADINSATISVNGTIVGWGLTDNATSVEILRYASIEALNEYSCYKANEAMEIYTSNRTFCGRFGNGIPDYGDSGGGFFVVSNYAWVQYGIISVMGTDSFGRISADSVSLYTNVKAFKNWIVETVVESDSRVAEPIIQVNFTPVCTHFVDVLGCVFDNLNIEKENVLPARVDASLPHGNNYTDVKLLHFQSGSIVSIPIGIGSFFPNLKAIQVVESASLKIVMKQSFLLMNNLEELKFSSPKISLVDDDSLSYLPNLKLFILVNAQVRTLGEKLFEKNDKLENVFLESNQLLQNLPGKLFHKNPQLELISFRNNSLKHIDENTFAFNDILREVSLSSNKLSHLPENLFKNNLQLEKLDVSQNLLQTLDESIFEFNGKLRQILLSSNRLELIPRRIFERNFELEALDLSENSLKKIDEKTFATNTKLRQLDLSSNNLESLPGKLFENNSLLEIINLNKNFLKTIDERTFVTNSQLQVVMLFSNNLELLPTNLFRNNSLLVQIFLSENSLTSINEQLFQENSKLEVVDLHANKLEVLPKSVFEYNFFLQFLALDNNSLKAVDEDLFQTNFFLKEIYLSVNQLESLPMNLFRNNLSLEWISLAHNFLQTIGETLFARNNNLRLVDLSSNVLKSFSVNLFKNNFQLDVISVKNNSIKMIEEETFKANAKLRHVDLAFNELEVLPRNLFQNNLLMQNIDFEGNSLKRIETDFTKLSDVKEISFYNNTCINAKYDSSDSSPNDFHDLTEFQNLLRSSCTPA
;
A
#
# COMPACT_ATOMS: atom_id res chain seq x y z
N MET A 1 -13.30 7.97 -74.16
CA MET A 1 -13.71 9.36 -74.49
C MET A 1 -15.08 9.62 -73.88
N ARG A 2 -15.15 10.62 -72.99
CA ARG A 2 -16.35 11.33 -72.45
C ARG A 2 -17.42 10.47 -71.73
N ALA A 3 -18.11 10.88 -70.68
CA ALA A 3 -17.98 11.87 -69.61
C ALA A 3 -19.23 11.65 -68.71
N LYS A 4 -19.07 11.72 -67.38
CA LYS A 4 -20.09 11.96 -66.33
C LYS A 4 -21.39 11.13 -66.32
N GLN A 5 -21.56 10.30 -65.28
CA GLN A 5 -22.50 10.59 -64.17
C GLN A 5 -22.33 9.61 -63.00
N HIS A 6 -22.64 10.10 -61.79
CA HIS A 6 -22.49 9.53 -60.46
C HIS A 6 -22.97 8.08 -60.25
N ARG A 7 -22.21 7.32 -59.45
CA ARG A 7 -22.74 6.49 -58.35
C ARG A 7 -21.65 6.20 -57.31
N LEU A 8 -21.98 6.49 -56.06
CA LEU A 8 -21.23 6.22 -54.83
C LEU A 8 -20.98 4.71 -54.64
N ARG A 9 -19.76 4.35 -54.25
CA ARG A 9 -19.43 3.06 -53.64
C ARG A 9 -18.22 3.19 -52.71
N ASN A 10 -18.35 2.51 -51.57
CA ASN A 10 -17.37 2.18 -50.54
C ASN A 10 -15.92 2.01 -51.02
N GLN A 11 -14.98 2.43 -50.17
CA GLN A 11 -13.76 1.73 -49.71
C GLN A 11 -12.99 2.73 -48.80
N SER A 12 -12.80 2.53 -47.50
CA SER A 12 -12.07 1.47 -46.79
C SER A 12 -10.59 1.40 -47.18
N TRP A 13 -9.75 1.78 -46.20
CA TRP A 13 -8.36 1.37 -45.93
C TRP A 13 -7.17 2.19 -46.49
N PHE A 14 -6.36 2.69 -45.53
CA PHE A 14 -4.88 2.85 -45.48
C PHE A 14 -4.15 3.58 -46.64
N PHE A 15 -3.10 4.40 -46.51
CA PHE A 15 -2.04 4.78 -45.54
C PHE A 15 -1.78 6.30 -45.80
N CYS A 16 -1.15 7.13 -44.95
CA CYS A 16 0.26 7.02 -44.63
C CYS A 16 0.74 8.05 -43.59
N VAL A 17 1.83 7.63 -42.97
CA VAL A 17 2.69 8.26 -41.97
C VAL A 17 3.31 9.58 -42.46
N THR A 18 3.54 10.45 -41.47
CA THR A 18 4.01 11.83 -41.45
C THR A 18 5.34 12.10 -42.16
N LEU A 19 5.44 13.23 -42.87
CA LEU A 19 6.74 13.89 -43.12
C LEU A 19 6.59 15.42 -43.25
N LEU A 20 7.19 16.13 -42.31
CA LEU A 20 7.67 17.51 -42.47
C LEU A 20 9.14 17.52 -42.07
N CYS A 21 10.05 17.59 -43.05
CA CYS A 21 10.97 18.71 -43.09
C CYS A 21 11.37 19.05 -44.54
N CYS A 22 11.57 20.35 -44.75
CA CYS A 22 11.71 21.05 -46.03
C CYS A 22 12.83 20.57 -46.96
N LEU A 23 12.51 20.70 -48.25
CA LEU A 23 13.36 20.83 -49.44
C LEU A 23 14.76 21.44 -49.18
N GLN A 24 15.82 20.80 -49.69
CA GLN A 24 16.57 21.30 -50.84
C GLN A 24 17.67 20.33 -51.34
N THR A 25 17.47 19.91 -52.59
CA THR A 25 18.46 19.75 -53.68
C THR A 25 19.62 18.75 -53.61
N ASN A 26 19.48 17.79 -54.53
CA ASN A 26 20.39 17.44 -55.64
C ASN A 26 21.45 16.34 -55.50
N ARG A 27 21.08 15.23 -56.15
CA ARG A 27 21.78 14.54 -57.25
C ARG A 27 23.06 13.73 -56.92
N ALA A 28 22.81 12.43 -56.98
CA ALA A 28 23.36 11.50 -57.98
C ALA A 28 24.64 10.73 -57.62
N GLY A 29 24.50 9.39 -57.67
CA GLY A 29 25.39 8.59 -58.51
C GLY A 29 26.09 7.40 -57.84
N ARG A 30 25.50 6.22 -58.05
CA ARG A 30 26.15 4.94 -58.42
C ARG A 30 27.37 4.45 -57.60
N SER A 31 27.21 3.27 -57.00
CA SER A 31 27.88 2.00 -57.42
C SER A 31 28.23 1.13 -56.23
N LEU A 32 27.68 -0.08 -56.21
CA LEU A 32 28.15 -1.21 -55.42
C LEU A 32 29.64 -1.49 -55.66
N SER A 33 30.39 -1.85 -54.61
CA SER A 33 31.05 -3.16 -54.45
C SER A 33 32.03 -3.18 -53.27
N LEU A 34 32.18 -4.39 -52.71
CA LEU A 34 33.22 -4.90 -51.80
C LEU A 34 32.88 -4.98 -50.30
N CYS A 35 32.55 -6.22 -49.90
CA CYS A 35 32.60 -6.71 -48.53
C CYS A 35 34.05 -6.79 -48.03
N GLY A 36 34.23 -6.62 -46.72
CA GLY A 36 35.42 -7.07 -46.00
C GLY A 36 36.28 -5.96 -45.40
N ASN A 37 35.74 -5.23 -44.42
CA ASN A 37 36.46 -4.92 -43.19
C ASN A 37 35.48 -4.46 -42.12
N VAL A 38 35.71 -4.97 -40.92
CA VAL A 38 34.95 -4.65 -39.71
C VAL A 38 35.28 -3.21 -39.33
N ASP A 39 34.28 -2.34 -39.45
CA ASP A 39 34.23 -1.09 -38.69
C ASP A 39 32.95 -1.13 -37.86
N ILE A 40 33.14 -1.39 -36.57
CA ILE A 40 32.18 -1.09 -35.53
C ILE A 40 32.05 0.44 -35.55
N ILE A 41 31.04 0.96 -36.25
CA ILE A 41 30.70 2.38 -36.18
C ILE A 41 29.21 2.51 -35.87
N GLN A 42 29.04 2.91 -34.62
CA GLN A 42 27.93 3.63 -34.01
C GLN A 42 27.15 4.53 -35.00
N ASN A 43 25.84 4.63 -34.76
CA ASN A 43 24.91 5.70 -35.19
C ASN A 43 23.83 5.28 -36.20
N VAL A 44 22.67 4.93 -35.62
CA VAL A 44 21.35 4.81 -36.24
C VAL A 44 20.83 6.22 -36.60
N ILE A 45 20.18 6.35 -37.77
CA ILE A 45 19.80 7.58 -38.54
C ILE A 45 21.01 8.33 -39.16
N GLN A 46 21.24 8.13 -40.47
CA GLN A 46 22.25 8.91 -41.22
C GLN A 46 21.90 10.41 -41.20
N SER A 47 22.83 11.23 -40.69
CA SER A 47 22.74 12.70 -40.68
C SER A 47 21.61 13.29 -39.81
N GLY A 48 21.12 12.55 -38.82
CA GLY A 48 20.17 13.06 -37.82
C GLY A 48 20.84 13.90 -36.72
N ASN A 49 20.07 14.74 -36.04
CA ASN A 49 20.53 15.41 -34.81
C ASN A 49 20.36 14.46 -33.61
N GLU A 50 21.30 14.52 -32.66
CA GLU A 50 21.19 13.79 -31.39
C GLU A 50 19.98 14.29 -30.59
N ALA A 51 19.11 13.36 -30.17
CA ALA A 51 17.94 13.68 -29.36
C ALA A 51 18.34 13.82 -27.89
N THR A 52 17.81 14.81 -27.17
CA THR A 52 18.05 14.96 -25.73
C THR A 52 17.34 13.84 -24.94
N ARG A 53 17.89 13.48 -23.77
CA ARG A 53 17.31 12.44 -22.91
C ARG A 53 15.85 12.79 -22.57
N GLY A 54 14.94 11.85 -22.79
CA GLY A 54 13.50 12.02 -22.56
C GLY A 54 12.73 12.78 -23.64
N GLN A 55 13.37 13.25 -24.72
CA GLN A 55 12.71 13.97 -25.81
C GLN A 55 11.69 13.09 -26.56
N TRP A 56 11.93 11.78 -26.64
CA TRP A 56 11.09 10.81 -27.35
C TRP A 56 10.82 9.58 -26.47
N PRO A 57 9.97 9.70 -25.43
CA PRO A 57 9.80 8.67 -24.40
C PRO A 57 9.10 7.40 -24.91
N PHE A 58 8.48 7.47 -26.09
CA PHE A 58 7.82 6.34 -26.76
C PHE A 58 8.74 5.59 -27.73
N ALA A 59 9.99 6.03 -27.92
CA ALA A 59 10.93 5.33 -28.78
C ALA A 59 11.35 3.99 -28.14
N VAL A 60 11.34 2.94 -28.94
CA VAL A 60 11.70 1.58 -28.52
C VAL A 60 12.82 1.06 -29.40
N ALA A 61 13.82 0.41 -28.80
CA ALA A 61 14.78 -0.40 -29.55
C ALA A 61 14.41 -1.89 -29.41
N LEU A 62 14.42 -2.61 -30.53
CA LEU A 62 14.22 -4.06 -30.55
C LEU A 62 15.58 -4.74 -30.61
N TYR A 63 15.79 -5.63 -29.64
CA TYR A 63 17.02 -6.37 -29.45
C TYR A 63 16.75 -7.86 -29.69
N ASN A 64 17.53 -8.46 -30.58
CA ASN A 64 17.46 -9.90 -30.87
C ASN A 64 18.46 -10.60 -29.95
N LEU A 65 17.96 -11.51 -29.12
CA LEU A 65 18.76 -12.25 -28.15
C LEU A 65 19.67 -13.28 -28.81
N ILE A 66 19.34 -13.78 -30.00
CA ILE A 66 20.14 -14.77 -30.73
C ILE A 66 21.40 -14.11 -31.30
N ASP A 67 21.25 -12.99 -31.99
CA ASP A 67 22.35 -12.31 -32.68
C ASP A 67 23.06 -11.27 -31.81
N SER A 68 22.59 -11.06 -30.57
CA SER A 68 23.12 -10.09 -29.61
C SER A 68 23.26 -8.67 -30.19
N GLN A 69 22.34 -8.26 -31.05
CA GLN A 69 22.39 -6.98 -31.74
C GLN A 69 21.02 -6.29 -31.75
N ASN A 70 21.03 -4.96 -31.59
CA ASN A 70 19.91 -4.10 -31.94
C ASN A 70 19.72 -4.14 -33.46
N PHE A 71 18.56 -4.60 -33.91
CA PHE A 71 18.33 -4.82 -35.34
C PHE A 71 17.17 -3.96 -35.88
N CYS A 72 16.26 -3.49 -35.01
CA CYS A 72 15.13 -2.64 -35.39
C CYS A 72 14.73 -1.63 -34.31
N GLY A 73 13.95 -0.63 -34.72
CA GLY A 73 13.25 0.29 -33.82
C GLY A 73 11.75 -0.04 -33.72
N GLY A 74 11.09 0.60 -32.77
CA GLY A 74 9.65 0.54 -32.59
C GLY A 74 9.12 1.77 -31.88
N SER A 75 7.80 1.84 -31.74
CA SER A 75 7.12 2.89 -30.99
C SER A 75 6.18 2.25 -29.98
N LEU A 76 6.26 2.68 -28.72
CA LEU A 76 5.34 2.28 -27.68
C LEU A 76 3.98 2.94 -27.97
N ILE A 77 2.98 2.14 -28.29
CA ILE A 77 1.62 2.60 -28.62
C ILE A 77 0.62 2.38 -27.47
N SER A 78 1.01 1.62 -26.44
CA SER A 78 0.32 1.52 -25.14
C SER A 78 1.28 0.95 -24.09
N ARG A 79 0.87 0.85 -22.82
CA ARG A 79 1.69 0.24 -21.74
C ARG A 79 2.16 -1.19 -22.05
N LYS A 80 1.47 -1.91 -22.93
CA LYS A 80 1.76 -3.30 -23.29
C LYS A 80 1.97 -3.52 -24.78
N HIS A 81 2.09 -2.49 -25.62
CA HIS A 81 2.19 -2.72 -27.07
C HIS A 81 3.25 -1.87 -27.75
N VAL A 82 4.10 -2.52 -28.53
CA VAL A 82 5.12 -1.89 -29.38
C VAL A 82 4.72 -2.10 -30.84
N LEU A 83 4.58 -1.01 -31.58
CA LEU A 83 4.41 -1.04 -33.03
C LEU A 83 5.78 -1.06 -33.70
N THR A 84 6.00 -1.98 -34.63
CA THR A 84 7.23 -2.08 -35.43
C THR A 84 6.92 -2.50 -36.86
N ALA A 85 7.93 -2.59 -37.72
CA ALA A 85 7.74 -3.09 -39.07
C ALA A 85 7.61 -4.63 -39.07
N ALA A 86 6.80 -5.19 -39.96
CA ALA A 86 6.65 -6.64 -40.06
C ALA A 86 7.97 -7.32 -40.40
N HIS A 87 8.79 -6.73 -41.28
CA HIS A 87 10.10 -7.27 -41.64
C HIS A 87 11.11 -7.34 -40.49
N CYS A 88 10.87 -6.63 -39.39
CA CYS A 88 11.69 -6.73 -38.17
C CYS A 88 11.43 -8.04 -37.43
N VAL A 89 10.23 -8.61 -37.54
CA VAL A 89 9.88 -9.86 -36.87
C VAL A 89 9.68 -11.02 -37.84
N GLN A 90 9.55 -10.76 -39.14
CA GLN A 90 9.48 -11.76 -40.21
C GLN A 90 10.30 -11.28 -41.42
N PRO A 91 11.62 -11.60 -41.47
CA PRO A 91 12.51 -11.12 -42.52
C PRO A 91 12.07 -11.52 -43.93
N LYS A 92 12.42 -10.72 -44.96
CA LYS A 92 12.11 -11.07 -46.36
C LYS A 92 12.73 -12.41 -46.75
N TYR A 93 12.00 -13.16 -47.56
CA TYR A 93 12.33 -14.50 -48.03
C TYR A 93 12.43 -15.57 -46.92
N VAL A 94 11.89 -15.29 -45.74
CA VAL A 94 11.79 -16.22 -44.60
C VAL A 94 10.31 -16.34 -44.20
N ASP A 95 9.80 -17.57 -44.14
CA ASP A 95 8.42 -17.84 -43.74
C ASP A 95 8.21 -17.66 -42.23
N ASP A 96 9.22 -17.95 -41.43
CA ASP A 96 9.13 -17.98 -39.97
C ASP A 96 9.14 -16.57 -39.35
N ILE A 97 8.18 -16.32 -38.46
CA ILE A 97 8.18 -15.17 -37.55
C ILE A 97 9.17 -15.50 -36.41
N LEU A 98 9.99 -14.53 -36.00
CA LEU A 98 10.84 -14.64 -34.82
C LEU A 98 10.02 -15.10 -33.60
N SER A 99 10.62 -15.91 -32.73
CA SER A 99 9.96 -16.27 -31.48
C SER A 99 9.80 -15.02 -30.61
N PRO A 100 8.65 -14.80 -29.95
CA PRO A 100 8.50 -13.76 -28.94
C PRO A 100 9.59 -13.83 -27.85
N LEU A 101 10.05 -15.04 -27.53
CA LEU A 101 11.10 -15.30 -26.53
C LEU A 101 12.50 -14.85 -26.98
N ASP A 102 12.73 -14.66 -28.28
CA ASP A 102 14.02 -14.25 -28.83
C ASP A 102 14.13 -12.71 -28.95
N LEU A 103 13.07 -11.98 -28.53
CA LEU A 103 12.95 -10.53 -28.69
C LEU A 103 12.81 -9.81 -27.36
N VAL A 104 13.56 -8.72 -27.20
CA VAL A 104 13.40 -7.78 -26.08
C VAL A 104 13.16 -6.38 -26.61
N ALA A 105 12.16 -5.70 -26.04
CA ALA A 105 11.89 -4.29 -26.27
C ALA A 105 12.59 -3.44 -25.19
N ILE A 106 13.55 -2.61 -25.59
CA ILE A 106 14.27 -1.67 -24.73
C ILE A 106 13.59 -0.31 -24.82
N LEU A 107 13.08 0.16 -23.69
CA LEU A 107 12.32 1.40 -23.55
C LEU A 107 13.17 2.43 -22.77
N GLY A 108 13.05 3.71 -23.11
CA GLY A 108 13.66 4.80 -22.33
C GLY A 108 15.19 4.95 -22.44
N ALA A 109 15.87 4.12 -23.23
CA ALA A 109 17.32 4.21 -23.44
C ALA A 109 17.69 5.39 -24.34
N HIS A 110 18.47 6.33 -23.80
CA HIS A 110 19.07 7.41 -24.58
C HIS A 110 20.34 6.92 -25.32
N ASN A 111 21.10 6.02 -24.70
CA ASN A 111 22.20 5.32 -25.36
C ASN A 111 22.10 3.80 -25.15
N ILE A 112 21.73 3.07 -26.21
CA ILE A 112 21.50 1.61 -26.20
C ILE A 112 22.79 0.78 -26.04
N THR A 113 23.97 1.39 -26.08
CA THR A 113 25.25 0.71 -25.77
C THR A 113 25.58 0.72 -24.28
N ASN A 114 24.85 1.51 -23.48
CA ASN A 114 24.97 1.55 -22.03
C ASN A 114 23.56 1.49 -21.42
N LEU A 115 23.06 0.30 -21.09
CA LEU A 115 21.70 0.11 -20.61
C LEU A 115 21.51 0.40 -19.11
N ASP A 116 22.56 0.80 -18.39
CA ASP A 116 22.53 1.11 -16.94
C ASP A 116 22.10 2.57 -16.65
N GLN A 117 21.32 3.17 -17.56
CA GLN A 117 20.82 4.53 -17.41
C GLN A 117 19.49 4.53 -16.64
N ASP A 118 19.28 5.50 -15.75
CA ASP A 118 17.98 5.62 -15.05
C ASP A 118 16.80 5.72 -16.03
N GLY A 119 15.75 4.94 -15.78
CA GLY A 119 14.52 4.93 -16.58
C GLY A 119 14.55 4.03 -17.83
N VAL A 120 15.60 3.23 -18.02
CA VAL A 120 15.63 2.19 -19.06
C VAL A 120 14.85 0.96 -18.60
N VAL A 121 13.90 0.49 -19.41
CA VAL A 121 13.12 -0.71 -19.13
C VAL A 121 13.34 -1.75 -20.22
N ARG A 122 13.65 -2.99 -19.85
CA ARG A 122 13.67 -4.14 -20.75
C ARG A 122 12.34 -4.88 -20.61
N ALA A 123 11.55 -4.89 -21.67
CA ALA A 123 10.26 -5.55 -21.70
C ALA A 123 10.32 -6.77 -22.64
N ASN A 124 9.95 -7.94 -22.12
CA ASN A 124 9.83 -9.15 -22.93
C ASN A 124 8.63 -9.06 -23.87
N VAL A 125 8.72 -9.71 -25.02
CA VAL A 125 7.60 -9.81 -25.96
C VAL A 125 6.80 -11.08 -25.64
N ALA A 126 5.55 -10.90 -25.24
CA ALA A 126 4.59 -11.98 -25.00
C ALA A 126 4.10 -12.60 -26.31
N GLN A 127 3.87 -11.75 -27.30
CA GLN A 127 3.25 -12.16 -28.55
C GLN A 127 3.58 -11.19 -29.67
N ILE A 128 3.68 -11.72 -30.88
CA ILE A 128 3.94 -10.96 -32.10
C ILE A 128 2.73 -11.14 -33.03
N TYR A 129 2.16 -10.01 -33.46
CA TYR A 129 1.07 -9.94 -34.41
C TYR A 129 1.57 -9.28 -35.69
N VAL A 130 1.85 -10.08 -36.72
CA VAL A 130 2.20 -9.56 -38.04
C VAL A 130 0.90 -9.24 -38.80
N ASN A 131 0.87 -8.11 -39.51
CA ASN A 131 -0.25 -7.78 -40.37
C ASN A 131 -0.48 -8.91 -41.40
N PRO A 132 -1.68 -9.49 -41.49
CA PRO A 132 -1.94 -10.62 -42.39
C PRO A 132 -1.77 -10.31 -43.87
N ASP A 133 -1.77 -9.03 -44.26
CA ASP A 133 -1.55 -8.60 -45.64
C ASP A 133 -0.04 -8.47 -46.00
N TRP A 134 0.87 -8.70 -45.04
CA TRP A 134 2.32 -8.72 -45.28
C TRP A 134 2.74 -9.99 -46.02
N ASP A 135 3.41 -9.84 -47.18
CA ASP A 135 3.99 -10.94 -47.95
C ASP A 135 5.53 -10.77 -48.04
N PRO A 136 6.31 -11.63 -47.36
CA PRO A 136 7.77 -11.51 -47.29
C PRO A 136 8.49 -11.86 -48.61
N TYR A 137 7.78 -12.38 -49.63
CA TYR A 137 8.35 -12.75 -50.94
C TYR A 137 8.14 -11.70 -52.03
N THR A 138 7.33 -10.68 -51.76
CA THR A 138 7.12 -9.59 -52.72
C THR A 138 8.25 -8.55 -52.65
N SER A 139 8.46 -7.82 -53.74
CA SER A 139 9.33 -6.65 -53.72
C SER A 139 8.70 -5.44 -53.01
N SER A 140 7.39 -5.48 -52.70
CA SER A 140 6.68 -4.41 -52.01
C SER A 140 6.95 -4.41 -50.50
N PHE A 141 6.72 -3.26 -49.85
CA PHE A 141 6.66 -3.13 -48.40
C PHE A 141 5.25 -2.73 -47.93
N ASP A 142 4.24 -3.00 -48.76
CA ASP A 142 2.85 -2.80 -48.38
C ASP A 142 2.49 -3.70 -47.19
N ALA A 143 1.69 -3.19 -46.27
CA ALA A 143 1.28 -3.88 -45.04
C ALA A 143 2.43 -4.28 -44.08
N ASP A 144 3.62 -3.69 -44.22
CA ASP A 144 4.81 -3.94 -43.38
C ASP A 144 4.69 -3.41 -41.95
N VAL A 145 3.77 -3.99 -41.17
CA VAL A 145 3.46 -3.60 -39.80
C VAL A 145 3.31 -4.84 -38.93
N ALA A 146 3.91 -4.79 -37.75
CA ALA A 146 3.69 -5.76 -36.69
C ALA A 146 3.44 -5.07 -35.34
N VAL A 147 2.64 -5.70 -34.49
CA VAL A 147 2.40 -5.29 -33.11
C VAL A 147 2.96 -6.34 -32.18
N LEU A 148 3.79 -5.92 -31.26
CA LEU A 148 4.34 -6.75 -30.20
C LEU A 148 3.54 -6.47 -28.93
N ASN A 149 2.96 -7.49 -28.32
CA ASN A 149 2.43 -7.39 -26.97
C ASN A 149 3.59 -7.58 -25.99
N VAL A 150 3.92 -6.56 -25.22
CA VAL A 150 4.97 -6.57 -24.21
C VAL A 150 4.36 -6.73 -22.83
N ILE A 151 4.93 -7.64 -22.07
CA ILE A 151 4.58 -7.83 -20.66
C ILE A 151 5.36 -6.79 -19.84
N GLN A 152 4.63 -5.97 -19.07
CA GLN A 152 5.22 -5.16 -18.01
C GLN A 152 5.03 -5.90 -16.67
N SER A 153 5.99 -6.73 -16.30
CA SER A 153 5.99 -7.40 -15.00
C SER A 153 6.39 -6.41 -13.90
N GLY A 154 5.47 -5.56 -13.46
CA GLY A 154 5.76 -4.53 -12.45
C GLY A 154 6.77 -3.47 -12.91
N ASN A 155 6.85 -2.38 -12.14
CA ASN A 155 7.86 -1.35 -12.36
C ASN A 155 9.16 -1.77 -11.70
N GLU A 156 10.29 -1.60 -12.39
CA GLU A 156 11.59 -1.75 -11.76
C GLU A 156 11.76 -0.72 -10.64
N ALA A 157 12.09 -1.19 -9.44
CA ALA A 157 12.35 -0.30 -8.32
C ALA A 157 13.69 0.39 -8.53
N THR A 158 13.83 1.65 -8.14
CA THR A 158 15.18 2.23 -8.02
C THR A 158 15.86 1.68 -6.77
N ARG A 159 17.19 1.59 -6.79
CA ARG A 159 17.95 1.08 -5.66
C ARG A 159 17.70 1.92 -4.40
N GLY A 160 17.27 1.26 -3.33
CA GLY A 160 16.93 1.91 -2.05
C GLY A 160 15.52 2.52 -2.00
N GLN A 161 14.72 2.39 -3.06
CA GLN A 161 13.32 2.86 -3.07
C GLN A 161 12.46 2.16 -2.00
N TRP A 162 12.71 0.86 -1.80
CA TRP A 162 11.97 0.01 -0.87
C TRP A 162 12.93 -0.61 0.15
N PRO A 163 13.47 0.21 1.09
CA PRO A 163 14.60 -0.18 1.93
C PRO A 163 14.25 -1.24 2.99
N PHE A 164 12.98 -1.60 3.12
CA PHE A 164 12.49 -2.64 4.02
C PHE A 164 12.28 -3.99 3.32
N ALA A 165 12.39 -4.07 1.99
CA ALA A 165 12.20 -5.33 1.27
C ALA A 165 13.33 -6.33 1.59
N VAL A 166 12.96 -7.59 1.84
CA VAL A 166 13.87 -8.68 2.20
C VAL A 166 13.66 -9.86 1.27
N VAL A 167 14.75 -10.46 0.82
CA VAL A 167 14.75 -11.74 0.08
C VAL A 167 14.98 -12.88 1.06
N LEU A 168 14.15 -13.92 1.00
CA LEU A 168 14.38 -15.17 1.72
C LEU A 168 15.02 -16.19 0.79
N TYR A 169 16.21 -16.65 1.17
CA TYR A 169 17.06 -17.51 0.36
C TYR A 169 17.33 -18.83 1.09
N ASN A 170 16.97 -19.95 0.45
CA ASN A 170 17.18 -21.29 0.99
C ASN A 170 18.57 -21.79 0.57
N LEU A 171 19.41 -22.10 1.56
CA LEU A 171 20.79 -22.53 1.36
C LEU A 171 20.92 -23.94 0.80
N ARG A 172 19.95 -24.83 1.03
CA ARG A 172 19.98 -26.20 0.48
C ARG A 172 19.74 -26.21 -1.01
N ASP A 173 18.75 -25.43 -1.44
CA ASP A 173 18.32 -25.40 -2.83
C ASP A 173 19.03 -24.30 -3.64
N SER A 174 19.82 -23.45 -2.96
CA SER A 174 20.53 -22.31 -3.56
C SER A 174 19.60 -21.42 -4.39
N GLN A 175 18.41 -21.15 -3.86
CA GLN A 175 17.38 -20.40 -4.56
C GLN A 175 16.61 -19.47 -3.62
N HIS A 176 16.22 -18.30 -4.14
CA HIS A 176 15.19 -17.48 -3.52
C HIS A 176 13.84 -18.21 -3.64
N PHE A 177 13.00 -18.11 -2.62
CA PHE A 177 11.69 -18.78 -2.64
C PHE A 177 10.55 -17.93 -2.08
N CYS A 178 10.87 -16.94 -1.25
CA CYS A 178 9.90 -16.00 -0.68
C CYS A 178 10.52 -14.61 -0.45
N GLY A 179 9.66 -13.63 -0.22
CA GLY A 179 9.98 -12.30 0.26
C GLY A 179 9.69 -12.11 1.75
N GLY A 180 10.02 -10.93 2.25
CA GLY A 180 9.75 -10.48 3.61
C GLY A 180 9.89 -8.97 3.73
N SER A 181 9.54 -8.45 4.91
CA SER A 181 9.72 -7.04 5.25
C SER A 181 10.50 -6.91 6.56
N LEU A 182 11.54 -6.08 6.56
CA LEU A 182 12.27 -5.74 7.76
C LEU A 182 11.38 -4.87 8.66
N ILE A 183 11.05 -5.32 9.87
CA ILE A 183 10.18 -4.59 10.82
C ILE A 183 10.94 -4.03 12.03
N SER A 184 12.20 -4.45 12.23
CA SER A 184 13.12 -3.86 13.22
C SER A 184 14.57 -4.05 12.78
N ARG A 185 15.57 -3.74 13.62
CA ARG A 185 16.98 -4.06 13.33
C ARG A 185 17.28 -5.56 13.27
N LYS A 186 16.32 -6.43 13.65
CA LYS A 186 16.57 -7.86 13.83
C LYS A 186 15.42 -8.77 13.39
N HIS A 187 14.29 -8.21 12.99
CA HIS A 187 13.09 -9.00 12.70
C HIS A 187 12.61 -8.78 11.28
N VAL A 188 12.33 -9.90 10.61
CA VAL A 188 11.72 -9.94 9.28
C VAL A 188 10.33 -10.54 9.41
N LEU A 189 9.32 -9.84 8.93
CA LEU A 189 7.96 -10.33 8.82
C LEU A 189 7.76 -11.00 7.46
N THR A 190 7.19 -12.19 7.44
CA THR A 190 6.92 -12.99 6.23
C THR A 190 5.67 -13.86 6.42
N ALA A 191 5.30 -14.65 5.41
CA ALA A 191 4.19 -15.59 5.49
C ALA A 191 4.61 -16.88 6.23
N ALA A 192 3.68 -17.52 6.94
CA ALA A 192 3.96 -18.78 7.64
C ALA A 192 4.27 -19.89 6.65
N HIS A 193 3.54 -19.97 5.53
CA HIS A 193 3.73 -21.00 4.52
C HIS A 193 5.13 -20.97 3.86
N CYS A 194 5.82 -19.83 3.89
CA CYS A 194 7.20 -19.70 3.42
C CYS A 194 8.18 -20.51 4.30
N VAL A 195 7.89 -20.66 5.59
CA VAL A 195 8.75 -21.38 6.53
C VAL A 195 8.15 -22.70 7.02
N GLN A 196 6.86 -22.93 6.82
CA GLN A 196 6.16 -24.17 7.10
C GLN A 196 5.16 -24.47 5.99
N ALA A 197 5.56 -25.27 5.01
CA ALA A 197 4.75 -25.56 3.83
C ALA A 197 3.38 -26.16 4.19
N LYS A 198 2.34 -25.86 3.39
CA LYS A 198 1.02 -26.51 3.52
C LYS A 198 1.17 -28.03 3.46
N TYR A 199 0.38 -28.73 4.27
CA TYR A 199 0.39 -30.18 4.47
C TYR A 199 1.68 -30.75 5.09
N SER A 200 2.53 -29.89 5.67
CA SER A 200 3.74 -30.28 6.40
C SER A 200 3.69 -29.78 7.84
N GLU A 201 4.03 -30.64 8.80
CA GLU A 201 4.28 -30.21 10.20
C GLU A 201 5.67 -29.57 10.35
N ASP A 202 6.61 -29.89 9.46
CA ASP A 202 8.00 -29.45 9.56
C ASP A 202 8.16 -27.97 9.20
N ILE A 203 8.74 -27.21 10.13
CA ILE A 203 9.24 -25.85 9.90
C ILE A 203 10.66 -25.95 9.34
N LEU A 204 11.00 -25.12 8.36
CA LEU A 204 12.36 -24.97 7.85
C LEU A 204 13.33 -24.70 8.99
N SER A 205 14.49 -25.35 8.95
CA SER A 205 15.56 -25.06 9.91
C SER A 205 16.10 -23.65 9.69
N PRO A 206 16.26 -22.82 10.73
CA PRO A 206 16.87 -21.48 10.62
C PRO A 206 18.24 -21.50 9.93
N LEU A 207 19.01 -22.59 10.12
CA LEU A 207 20.34 -22.77 9.51
C LEU A 207 20.31 -22.94 8.00
N ASP A 208 19.17 -23.30 7.42
CA ASP A 208 18.99 -23.44 5.98
C ASP A 208 18.46 -22.15 5.33
N LEU A 209 18.27 -21.09 6.12
CA LEU A 209 17.62 -19.85 5.68
C LEU A 209 18.51 -18.63 5.90
N VAL A 210 18.62 -17.80 4.86
CA VAL A 210 19.28 -16.49 4.91
C VAL A 210 18.32 -15.41 4.45
N ALA A 211 18.23 -14.33 5.23
CA ALA A 211 17.53 -13.11 4.86
C ALA A 211 18.53 -12.11 4.23
N ILE A 212 18.26 -11.67 3.00
CA ILE A 212 19.14 -10.73 2.29
C ILE A 212 18.44 -9.38 2.20
N LEU A 213 19.07 -8.36 2.78
CA LEU A 213 18.55 -7.00 2.91
C LEU A 213 19.32 -6.03 2.02
N GLY A 214 18.64 -4.97 1.55
CA GLY A 214 19.24 -3.92 0.72
C GLY A 214 19.61 -4.38 -0.69
N ALA A 215 19.28 -5.63 -1.05
CA ALA A 215 19.47 -6.17 -2.39
C ALA A 215 18.60 -5.40 -3.37
N HIS A 216 19.17 -5.06 -4.52
CA HIS A 216 18.40 -4.60 -5.65
C HIS A 216 18.45 -5.64 -6.77
N ASN A 217 19.61 -6.29 -6.96
CA ASN A 217 19.77 -7.43 -7.85
C ASN A 217 20.10 -8.72 -7.05
N ILE A 218 19.35 -9.81 -7.24
CA ILE A 218 19.49 -11.09 -6.52
C ILE A 218 20.40 -12.11 -7.21
N THR A 219 20.92 -11.82 -8.41
CA THR A 219 22.01 -12.60 -9.03
C THR A 219 23.39 -12.04 -8.67
N ASN A 220 23.44 -10.81 -8.16
CA ASN A 220 24.67 -10.18 -7.66
C ASN A 220 24.45 -9.49 -6.31
N PHE A 221 24.80 -10.19 -5.25
CA PHE A 221 24.71 -9.67 -3.87
C PHE A 221 25.96 -8.89 -3.41
N ASP A 222 26.95 -8.65 -4.28
CA ASP A 222 28.14 -7.82 -3.95
C ASP A 222 27.87 -6.31 -4.13
N GLN A 223 26.59 -5.93 -4.21
CA GLN A 223 26.16 -4.54 -4.26
C GLN A 223 26.41 -3.84 -2.91
N ASP A 224 26.88 -2.58 -2.97
CA ASP A 224 27.10 -1.74 -1.79
C ASP A 224 25.88 -1.68 -0.83
N GLY A 225 26.09 -1.88 0.46
CA GLY A 225 25.02 -1.88 1.46
C GLY A 225 24.07 -3.08 1.47
N VAL A 226 24.32 -4.13 0.67
CA VAL A 226 23.63 -5.43 0.82
C VAL A 226 24.12 -6.14 2.07
N VAL A 227 23.19 -6.69 2.85
CA VAL A 227 23.50 -7.47 4.06
C VAL A 227 22.86 -8.84 3.93
N ARG A 228 23.69 -9.89 4.03
CA ARG A 228 23.23 -11.28 4.19
C ARG A 228 23.15 -11.59 5.68
N ALA A 229 21.95 -11.73 6.22
CA ALA A 229 21.70 -12.00 7.62
C ALA A 229 21.22 -13.44 7.80
N ASN A 230 21.96 -14.22 8.59
CA ASN A 230 21.52 -15.57 8.97
C ASN A 230 20.27 -15.50 9.84
N VAL A 231 19.37 -16.45 9.68
CA VAL A 231 18.19 -16.57 10.55
C VAL A 231 18.59 -17.40 11.78
N ALA A 232 18.42 -16.83 12.96
CA ALA A 232 18.64 -17.50 14.23
C ALA A 232 17.41 -18.30 14.68
N GLN A 233 16.22 -17.76 14.44
CA GLN A 233 14.97 -18.39 14.89
C GLN A 233 13.80 -18.02 14.00
N ILE A 234 12.81 -18.91 13.92
CA ILE A 234 11.59 -18.75 13.15
C ILE A 234 10.40 -18.91 14.10
N TYR A 235 9.52 -17.93 14.14
CA TYR A 235 8.27 -17.96 14.89
C TYR A 235 7.10 -17.98 13.91
N VAL A 236 6.42 -19.12 13.84
CA VAL A 236 5.16 -19.26 13.10
C VAL A 236 4.00 -18.93 14.04
N ASN A 237 2.99 -18.23 13.55
CA ASN A 237 1.81 -17.93 14.36
C ASN A 237 1.13 -19.22 14.83
N PRO A 238 0.78 -19.37 16.13
CA PRO A 238 0.16 -20.60 16.64
C PRO A 238 -1.21 -20.94 16.03
N ASP A 239 -1.92 -19.93 15.51
CA ASP A 239 -3.21 -20.13 14.85
C ASP A 239 -3.05 -20.60 13.38
N TRP A 240 -1.82 -20.64 12.85
CA TRP A 240 -1.54 -21.19 11.52
C TRP A 240 -1.74 -22.70 11.52
N ASP A 241 -2.70 -23.17 10.74
CA ASP A 241 -2.92 -24.59 10.49
C ASP A 241 -2.44 -24.96 9.07
N PRO A 242 -1.32 -25.72 8.93
CA PRO A 242 -0.83 -26.13 7.62
C PRO A 242 -1.73 -27.15 6.92
N TYR A 243 -2.67 -27.79 7.63
CA TYR A 243 -3.62 -28.76 7.07
C TYR A 243 -5.00 -28.15 6.76
N SER A 244 -5.28 -26.96 7.28
CA SER A 244 -6.49 -26.22 6.93
C SER A 244 -6.46 -25.77 5.48
N SER A 245 -7.62 -25.79 4.83
CA SER A 245 -7.82 -25.17 3.52
C SER A 245 -7.76 -23.64 3.59
N SER A 246 -8.01 -23.03 4.76
CA SER A 246 -7.90 -21.59 4.98
C SER A 246 -6.44 -21.15 5.10
N PHE A 247 -6.16 -19.91 4.71
CA PHE A 247 -4.88 -19.23 4.94
C PHE A 247 -4.94 -18.26 6.13
N ASP A 248 -5.90 -18.45 7.03
CA ASP A 248 -5.95 -17.71 8.28
C ASP A 248 -4.65 -17.86 9.08
N ALA A 249 -4.20 -16.75 9.67
CA ALA A 249 -2.94 -16.67 10.41
C ALA A 249 -1.68 -17.09 9.63
N ASP A 250 -1.67 -16.96 8.29
CA ASP A 250 -0.49 -17.17 7.46
C ASP A 250 0.56 -16.05 7.65
N ILE A 251 1.24 -16.06 8.80
CA ILE A 251 2.22 -15.05 9.22
C ILE A 251 3.31 -15.64 10.10
N ALA A 252 4.56 -15.25 9.85
CA ALA A 252 5.73 -15.65 10.61
C ALA A 252 6.71 -14.48 10.83
N VAL A 253 7.45 -14.53 11.94
CA VAL A 253 8.54 -13.60 12.26
C VAL A 253 9.86 -14.37 12.27
N LEU A 254 10.82 -13.91 11.48
CA LEU A 254 12.18 -14.42 11.47
C LEU A 254 13.07 -13.51 12.32
N VAL A 255 13.88 -14.13 13.17
CA VAL A 255 14.87 -13.43 14.01
C VAL A 255 16.22 -13.57 13.35
N LEU A 256 16.86 -12.44 13.06
CA LEU A 256 18.19 -12.39 12.48
C LEU A 256 19.24 -12.63 13.57
N ASN A 257 20.30 -13.36 13.22
CA ASN A 257 21.39 -13.67 14.15
C ASN A 257 22.15 -12.41 14.59
N GLU A 258 22.28 -11.43 13.69
CA GLU A 258 23.01 -10.19 13.91
C GLU A 258 22.09 -8.97 13.84
N ILE A 259 22.43 -7.92 14.58
CA ILE A 259 21.74 -6.63 14.48
C ILE A 259 22.11 -5.98 13.16
N VAL A 260 21.12 -5.76 12.30
CA VAL A 260 21.31 -5.10 11.02
C VAL A 260 21.44 -3.59 11.21
N GLN A 261 22.49 -3.01 10.65
CA GLN A 261 22.70 -1.57 10.64
C GLN A 261 21.83 -0.93 9.56
N PHE A 262 21.08 0.10 9.94
CA PHE A 262 20.27 0.86 8.98
C PHE A 262 21.16 1.71 8.08
N THR A 263 20.82 1.74 6.81
CA THR A 263 21.54 2.48 5.76
C THR A 263 20.53 3.24 4.89
N ASN A 264 20.99 3.81 3.77
CA ASN A 264 20.09 4.35 2.76
C ASN A 264 19.34 3.25 1.99
N TYR A 265 19.78 1.99 2.10
CA TYR A 265 19.20 0.85 1.39
C TYR A 265 18.49 -0.14 2.32
N ILE A 266 18.70 -0.02 3.65
CA ILE A 266 18.12 -0.91 4.66
C ILE A 266 17.47 -0.07 5.75
N ARG A 267 16.14 -0.13 5.87
CA ARG A 267 15.34 0.53 6.91
C ARG A 267 14.11 -0.30 7.24
N PRO A 268 13.57 -0.24 8.46
CA PRO A 268 12.38 -1.00 8.81
C PRO A 268 11.11 -0.32 8.27
N ILE A 269 10.08 -1.11 7.98
CA ILE A 269 8.73 -0.65 7.65
C ILE A 269 7.95 -0.31 8.94
N CYS A 270 6.96 0.59 8.85
CA CYS A 270 6.08 0.89 9.97
C CYS A 270 4.94 -0.13 10.10
N MET A 271 4.49 -0.35 11.33
CA MET A 271 3.34 -1.21 11.66
C MET A 271 2.05 -0.39 11.77
N PRO A 272 0.88 -0.96 11.44
CA PRO A 272 -0.40 -0.25 11.49
C PRO A 272 -0.78 0.16 12.93
N THR A 273 -1.23 1.41 13.10
CA THR A 273 -1.71 1.96 14.37
C THR A 273 -3.24 1.87 14.50
N ASP A 274 -3.75 2.03 15.73
CA ASP A 274 -5.19 1.93 15.99
C ASP A 274 -5.97 3.15 15.43
N SER A 275 -5.28 4.27 15.19
CA SER A 275 -5.80 5.48 14.53
C SER A 275 -5.85 5.41 13.01
N ALA A 276 -5.24 4.39 12.38
CA ALA A 276 -5.37 4.15 10.95
C ALA A 276 -6.70 3.43 10.68
N ASP A 277 -7.78 4.22 10.64
CA ASP A 277 -9.13 3.78 10.28
C ASP A 277 -9.25 3.61 8.76
N ILE A 278 -8.59 2.59 8.23
CA ILE A 278 -9.03 1.96 6.99
C ILE A 278 -10.01 0.86 7.41
N ASN A 279 -11.29 1.23 7.53
CA ASN A 279 -12.37 0.28 7.79
C ASN A 279 -12.58 -0.58 6.54
N SER A 280 -12.33 -1.89 6.64
CA SER A 280 -12.56 -2.89 5.59
C SER A 280 -14.02 -2.97 5.10
N ALA A 281 -14.94 -2.29 5.77
CA ALA A 281 -16.37 -2.28 5.45
C ALA A 281 -16.81 -1.18 4.47
N THR A 282 -15.96 -0.18 4.12
CA THR A 282 -16.50 1.00 3.40
C THR A 282 -15.69 1.64 2.27
N ILE A 283 -14.39 1.37 2.04
CA ILE A 283 -13.65 1.96 0.89
C ILE A 283 -12.55 0.99 0.40
N SER A 284 -12.47 0.71 -0.91
CA SER A 284 -11.33 0.01 -1.55
C SER A 284 -10.05 0.85 -1.39
N VAL A 285 -8.97 0.27 -0.85
CA VAL A 285 -7.70 0.97 -0.64
C VAL A 285 -6.63 0.46 -1.59
N ASN A 286 -6.01 1.38 -2.34
CA ASN A 286 -4.85 1.08 -3.17
C ASN A 286 -3.58 0.98 -2.31
N GLY A 287 -2.92 -0.18 -2.36
CA GLY A 287 -1.60 -0.40 -1.79
C GLY A 287 -0.57 -0.73 -2.86
N THR A 288 0.68 -0.88 -2.42
CA THR A 288 1.81 -1.25 -3.25
C THR A 288 2.42 -2.54 -2.73
N ILE A 289 2.68 -3.49 -3.63
CA ILE A 289 3.46 -4.70 -3.35
C ILE A 289 4.85 -4.53 -3.94
N VAL A 290 5.83 -5.20 -3.32
CA VAL A 290 7.24 -5.12 -3.70
C VAL A 290 7.85 -6.52 -3.59
N GLY A 291 8.60 -6.95 -4.61
CA GLY A 291 9.25 -8.26 -4.58
C GLY A 291 10.10 -8.58 -5.82
N TRP A 292 10.56 -9.83 -5.86
CA TRP A 292 11.46 -10.41 -6.87
C TRP A 292 10.88 -11.66 -7.55
N GLY A 293 9.57 -11.88 -7.39
CA GLY A 293 8.87 -13.02 -7.95
C GLY A 293 8.90 -13.03 -9.47
N LEU A 294 8.53 -14.18 -10.05
CA LEU A 294 8.66 -14.42 -11.48
C LEU A 294 7.96 -13.35 -12.34
N THR A 295 8.59 -13.03 -13.47
CA THR A 295 7.91 -12.36 -14.58
C THR A 295 7.01 -13.34 -15.32
N ASP A 296 6.05 -12.85 -16.10
CA ASP A 296 5.08 -13.66 -16.86
C ASP A 296 5.73 -14.64 -17.90
N ASN A 297 7.06 -14.61 -18.06
CA ASN A 297 7.87 -15.57 -18.84
C ASN A 297 8.50 -16.70 -17.98
N ALA A 298 8.11 -16.85 -16.71
CA ALA A 298 8.68 -17.80 -15.74
C ALA A 298 10.20 -17.65 -15.50
N THR A 299 10.77 -16.49 -15.87
CA THR A 299 12.15 -16.13 -15.55
C THR A 299 12.20 -15.39 -14.23
N SER A 300 13.02 -15.90 -13.28
CA SER A 300 13.40 -15.21 -12.03
C SER A 300 13.77 -13.77 -12.34
N VAL A 301 13.13 -12.82 -11.67
CA VAL A 301 13.50 -11.43 -11.83
C VAL A 301 14.71 -11.17 -10.99
N GLU A 302 15.83 -10.91 -11.66
CA GLU A 302 17.06 -10.58 -10.95
C GLU A 302 16.91 -9.26 -10.18
N ILE A 303 16.07 -8.33 -10.65
CA ILE A 303 15.96 -6.95 -10.15
C ILE A 303 14.66 -6.72 -9.38
N LEU A 304 14.71 -6.00 -8.24
CA LEU A 304 13.54 -5.67 -7.42
C LEU A 304 12.48 -4.89 -8.20
N ARG A 305 11.20 -5.26 -8.05
CA ARG A 305 10.07 -4.59 -8.71
C ARG A 305 8.95 -4.26 -7.73
N TYR A 306 8.06 -3.38 -8.16
CA TYR A 306 6.86 -3.00 -7.40
C TYR A 306 5.63 -2.85 -8.30
N ALA A 307 4.45 -3.08 -7.72
CA ALA A 307 3.16 -2.96 -8.40
C ALA A 307 2.08 -2.42 -7.45
N SER A 308 1.10 -1.72 -8.00
CA SER A 308 -0.08 -1.25 -7.27
C SER A 308 -1.17 -2.31 -7.30
N ILE A 309 -1.78 -2.54 -6.14
CA ILE A 309 -2.82 -3.54 -5.88
C ILE A 309 -3.98 -2.86 -5.14
N GLU A 310 -5.21 -3.15 -5.55
CA GLU A 310 -6.41 -2.64 -4.89
C GLU A 310 -6.90 -3.66 -3.85
N ALA A 311 -6.93 -3.29 -2.57
CA ALA A 311 -7.53 -4.11 -1.53
C ALA A 311 -9.07 -4.11 -1.66
N LEU A 312 -9.66 -5.31 -1.66
CA LEU A 312 -11.07 -5.56 -1.85
C LEU A 312 -11.80 -5.80 -0.52
N ASN A 313 -13.07 -5.42 -0.49
CA ASN A 313 -13.98 -5.87 0.56
C ASN A 313 -14.31 -7.37 0.39
N GLU A 314 -14.86 -7.97 1.45
CA GLU A 314 -15.16 -9.40 1.54
C GLU A 314 -16.03 -9.90 0.37
N TYR A 315 -17.09 -9.16 0.04
CA TYR A 315 -17.98 -9.50 -1.07
C TYR A 315 -17.26 -9.48 -2.43
N SER A 316 -16.48 -8.43 -2.70
CA SER A 316 -15.70 -8.28 -3.92
C SER A 316 -14.60 -9.34 -4.04
N CYS A 317 -14.01 -9.76 -2.92
CA CYS A 317 -13.06 -10.86 -2.91
C CYS A 317 -13.72 -12.18 -3.31
N TYR A 318 -14.79 -12.56 -2.60
CA TYR A 318 -15.54 -13.78 -2.89
C TYR A 318 -16.01 -13.84 -4.35
N LYS A 319 -16.52 -12.70 -4.84
CA LYS A 319 -17.01 -12.55 -6.21
C LYS A 319 -15.90 -12.73 -7.26
N ALA A 320 -14.67 -12.34 -6.96
CA ALA A 320 -13.55 -12.44 -7.90
C ALA A 320 -13.02 -13.88 -8.02
N ASN A 321 -13.07 -14.66 -6.94
CA ASN A 321 -12.76 -16.08 -6.94
C ASN A 321 -13.48 -16.77 -5.78
N GLU A 322 -14.44 -17.66 -6.09
CA GLU A 322 -15.25 -18.34 -5.07
C GLU A 322 -14.41 -19.22 -4.12
N ALA A 323 -13.23 -19.69 -4.57
CA ALA A 323 -12.30 -20.41 -3.70
C ALA A 323 -11.81 -19.55 -2.52
N MET A 324 -11.90 -18.21 -2.63
CA MET A 324 -11.55 -17.30 -1.55
C MET A 324 -12.52 -17.41 -0.36
N GLU A 325 -13.74 -17.91 -0.52
CA GLU A 325 -14.63 -18.22 0.63
C GLU A 325 -13.96 -19.22 1.58
N ILE A 326 -13.19 -20.16 1.02
CA ILE A 326 -12.50 -21.21 1.76
C ILE A 326 -11.14 -20.71 2.27
N TYR A 327 -10.47 -19.86 1.50
CA TYR A 327 -9.11 -19.38 1.81
C TYR A 327 -9.09 -18.20 2.78
N THR A 328 -10.13 -17.38 2.82
CA THR A 328 -10.20 -16.16 3.64
C THR A 328 -10.72 -16.42 5.06
N SER A 329 -10.47 -15.44 5.94
CA SER A 329 -11.02 -15.28 7.28
C SER A 329 -11.23 -13.78 7.57
N ASN A 330 -11.83 -13.45 8.73
CA ASN A 330 -11.93 -12.07 9.21
C ASN A 330 -10.57 -11.41 9.54
N ARG A 331 -9.46 -12.15 9.44
CA ARG A 331 -8.07 -11.69 9.60
C ARG A 331 -7.28 -11.70 8.28
N THR A 332 -7.97 -11.82 7.15
CA THR A 332 -7.38 -11.75 5.80
C THR A 332 -8.15 -10.74 4.95
N PHE A 333 -7.56 -10.33 3.83
CA PHE A 333 -8.24 -9.57 2.79
C PHE A 333 -7.65 -9.92 1.42
N CYS A 334 -8.35 -9.55 0.35
CA CYS A 334 -7.90 -9.86 -1.00
C CYS A 334 -7.47 -8.61 -1.74
N GLY A 335 -6.55 -8.75 -2.67
CA GLY A 335 -6.09 -7.67 -3.52
C GLY A 335 -6.28 -8.01 -4.98
N ARG A 336 -6.89 -7.09 -5.73
CA ARG A 336 -7.07 -7.18 -7.19
C ARG A 336 -5.86 -6.60 -7.92
N PHE A 337 -5.48 -7.23 -9.01
CA PHE A 337 -4.33 -6.79 -9.80
C PHE A 337 -4.52 -5.43 -10.46
N GLY A 338 -3.51 -4.57 -10.29
CA GLY A 338 -3.35 -3.33 -11.05
C GLY A 338 -2.36 -3.51 -12.21
N ASN A 339 -1.07 -3.24 -11.97
CA ASN A 339 0.00 -3.26 -12.99
C ASN A 339 1.08 -4.35 -12.77
N GLY A 340 0.80 -5.34 -11.92
CA GLY A 340 1.65 -6.49 -11.65
C GLY A 340 0.91 -7.54 -10.85
N ILE A 341 1.42 -8.77 -10.88
CA ILE A 341 0.84 -9.96 -10.24
C ILE A 341 1.92 -10.53 -9.33
N PRO A 342 1.72 -10.61 -8.00
CA PRO A 342 2.65 -11.32 -7.15
C PRO A 342 2.68 -12.80 -7.56
N ASP A 343 3.87 -13.32 -7.81
CA ASP A 343 4.12 -14.68 -8.31
C ASP A 343 5.06 -15.45 -7.35
N TYR A 344 5.51 -16.65 -7.72
CA TYR A 344 6.50 -17.43 -6.99
C TYR A 344 7.74 -16.58 -6.69
N GLY A 345 8.08 -16.47 -5.40
CA GLY A 345 9.14 -15.60 -4.89
C GLY A 345 8.64 -14.32 -4.21
N ASP A 346 7.41 -13.86 -4.49
CA ASP A 346 6.82 -12.68 -3.82
C ASP A 346 6.06 -13.01 -2.53
N SER A 347 5.73 -14.29 -2.32
CA SER A 347 5.04 -14.76 -1.11
C SER A 347 5.81 -14.36 0.15
N GLY A 348 5.11 -13.89 1.17
CA GLY A 348 5.72 -13.30 2.36
C GLY A 348 6.16 -11.84 2.22
N GLY A 349 6.19 -11.28 1.00
CA GLY A 349 6.35 -9.85 0.77
C GLY A 349 5.18 -9.02 1.32
N GLY A 350 5.40 -7.73 1.55
CA GLY A 350 4.39 -6.86 2.15
C GLY A 350 3.44 -6.20 1.13
N PHE A 351 2.23 -5.91 1.60
CA PHE A 351 1.31 -4.95 0.98
C PHE A 351 1.38 -3.66 1.80
N PHE A 352 1.86 -2.59 1.16
CA PHE A 352 2.20 -1.34 1.81
C PHE A 352 1.21 -0.23 1.43
N VAL A 353 0.78 0.54 2.42
CA VAL A 353 -0.05 1.73 2.25
C VAL A 353 0.65 2.92 2.86
N VAL A 354 0.44 4.11 2.30
CA VAL A 354 0.91 5.34 2.92
C VAL A 354 -0.12 5.77 3.95
N SER A 355 0.27 5.81 5.23
CA SER A 355 -0.58 6.27 6.33
C SER A 355 0.27 7.13 7.26
N ASN A 356 -0.23 8.31 7.65
CA ASN A 356 0.51 9.28 8.46
C ASN A 356 1.93 9.53 7.94
N TYR A 357 2.07 9.67 6.61
CA TYR A 357 3.33 9.96 5.89
C TYR A 357 4.44 8.92 6.02
N ALA A 358 4.11 7.73 6.54
CA ALA A 358 4.99 6.59 6.56
C ALA A 358 4.40 5.48 5.69
N TRP A 359 5.30 4.70 5.09
CA TRP A 359 4.91 3.41 4.55
C TRP A 359 4.57 2.48 5.71
N VAL A 360 3.35 1.96 5.70
CA VAL A 360 2.83 1.04 6.70
C VAL A 360 2.54 -0.29 6.02
N GLN A 361 3.01 -1.38 6.60
CA GLN A 361 2.68 -2.72 6.12
C GLN A 361 1.28 -3.12 6.60
N TYR A 362 0.31 -3.10 5.69
CA TYR A 362 -1.08 -3.44 5.99
C TYR A 362 -1.38 -4.92 5.74
N GLY A 363 -0.67 -5.54 4.79
CA GLY A 363 -0.83 -6.97 4.47
C GLY A 363 0.48 -7.72 4.22
N ILE A 364 0.38 -9.05 4.14
CA ILE A 364 1.45 -9.98 3.71
C ILE A 364 0.89 -10.83 2.57
N ILE A 365 1.65 -11.00 1.49
CA ILE A 365 1.24 -11.83 0.35
C ILE A 365 1.22 -13.30 0.78
N SER A 366 0.03 -13.91 0.77
CA SER A 366 -0.18 -15.29 1.24
C SER A 366 -0.47 -16.26 0.11
N VAL A 367 -1.40 -15.93 -0.79
CA VAL A 367 -1.76 -16.79 -1.91
C VAL A 367 -1.63 -16.03 -3.21
N MET A 368 -0.96 -16.66 -4.17
CA MET A 368 -0.85 -16.16 -5.53
C MET A 368 -2.22 -16.00 -6.16
N GLY A 369 -2.42 -14.87 -6.83
CA GLY A 369 -3.73 -14.53 -7.34
C GLY A 369 -4.06 -15.26 -8.64
N THR A 370 -5.19 -15.95 -8.63
CA THR A 370 -5.80 -16.54 -9.81
C THR A 370 -7.24 -16.08 -9.92
N ASP A 371 -7.76 -16.05 -11.13
CA ASP A 371 -9.18 -15.84 -11.37
C ASP A 371 -9.99 -17.07 -10.96
N SER A 372 -11.31 -16.96 -11.05
CA SER A 372 -12.26 -18.05 -10.75
C SER A 372 -12.03 -19.35 -11.55
N PHE A 373 -11.16 -19.34 -12.57
CA PHE A 373 -10.80 -20.50 -13.39
C PHE A 373 -9.36 -20.99 -13.11
N GLY A 374 -8.67 -20.46 -12.11
CA GLY A 374 -7.30 -20.83 -11.77
C GLY A 374 -6.24 -20.27 -12.73
N ARG A 375 -6.57 -19.24 -13.52
CA ARG A 375 -5.65 -18.62 -14.49
C ARG A 375 -5.12 -17.29 -13.98
N ILE A 376 -3.93 -16.90 -14.45
CA ILE A 376 -3.33 -15.60 -14.21
C ILE A 376 -3.90 -14.60 -15.22
N SER A 377 -4.70 -13.64 -14.76
CA SER A 377 -5.41 -12.65 -15.59
C SER A 377 -5.64 -11.34 -14.82
N ALA A 378 -6.05 -10.25 -15.47
CA ALA A 378 -6.29 -8.97 -14.80
C ALA A 378 -7.43 -9.00 -13.73
N ASP A 379 -8.26 -10.05 -13.72
CA ASP A 379 -9.35 -10.25 -12.77
C ASP A 379 -8.95 -11.16 -11.59
N SER A 380 -7.73 -11.69 -11.62
CA SER A 380 -7.21 -12.53 -10.55
C SER A 380 -7.01 -11.74 -9.26
N VAL A 381 -7.24 -12.42 -8.14
CA VAL A 381 -7.15 -11.84 -6.80
C VAL A 381 -6.17 -12.62 -5.96
N SER A 382 -5.20 -11.92 -5.37
CA SER A 382 -4.29 -12.51 -4.39
C SER A 382 -4.85 -12.37 -2.99
N LEU A 383 -4.51 -13.32 -2.12
CA LEU A 383 -4.87 -13.27 -0.72
C LEU A 383 -3.75 -12.64 0.10
N TYR A 384 -4.13 -11.81 1.06
CA TYR A 384 -3.23 -11.14 1.99
C TYR A 384 -3.64 -11.39 3.44
N THR A 385 -2.68 -11.74 4.29
CA THR A 385 -2.87 -11.74 5.75
C THR A 385 -2.95 -10.30 6.25
N ASN A 386 -3.98 -9.95 7.03
CA ASN A 386 -4.16 -8.60 7.59
C ASN A 386 -3.23 -8.37 8.79
N VAL A 387 -2.17 -7.59 8.61
CA VAL A 387 -1.15 -7.36 9.65
C VAL A 387 -1.73 -6.69 10.90
N LYS A 388 -2.74 -5.83 10.76
CA LYS A 388 -3.38 -5.15 11.90
C LYS A 388 -4.02 -6.15 12.86
N ALA A 389 -4.60 -7.24 12.35
CA ALA A 389 -5.24 -8.28 13.16
C ALA A 389 -4.25 -9.05 14.04
N PHE A 390 -2.95 -9.07 13.67
CA PHE A 390 -1.89 -9.80 14.38
C PHE A 390 -0.90 -8.89 15.11
N LYS A 391 -1.17 -7.58 15.19
CA LYS A 391 -0.28 -6.57 15.79
C LYS A 391 0.25 -6.97 17.18
N ASN A 392 -0.64 -7.43 18.07
CA ASN A 392 -0.25 -7.83 19.43
C ASN A 392 0.71 -9.02 19.41
N TRP A 393 0.40 -10.06 18.64
CA TRP A 393 1.26 -11.23 18.49
C TRP A 393 2.62 -10.88 17.88
N ILE A 394 2.67 -10.00 16.88
CA ILE A 394 3.94 -9.55 16.27
C ILE A 394 4.79 -8.80 17.30
N VAL A 395 4.18 -7.86 18.06
CA VAL A 395 4.90 -7.11 19.09
C VAL A 395 5.41 -8.03 20.19
N GLU A 396 4.57 -8.95 20.67
CA GLU A 396 4.95 -9.94 21.68
C GLU A 396 6.06 -10.84 21.19
N THR A 397 6.00 -11.29 19.93
CA THR A 397 7.02 -12.14 19.31
C THR A 397 8.34 -11.39 19.15
N VAL A 398 8.33 -10.16 18.64
CA VAL A 398 9.53 -9.31 18.51
C VAL A 398 10.17 -9.05 19.88
N VAL A 399 9.33 -8.74 20.87
CA VAL A 399 9.76 -8.56 22.24
C VAL A 399 10.33 -9.88 22.77
N GLU A 400 9.70 -11.03 22.54
CA GLU A 400 10.18 -12.35 22.93
C GLU A 400 11.53 -12.70 22.30
N SER A 401 11.68 -12.49 20.99
CA SER A 401 12.88 -12.84 20.23
C SER A 401 14.05 -11.90 20.46
N ASP A 402 13.82 -10.62 20.71
CA ASP A 402 14.89 -9.74 21.20
C ASP A 402 15.40 -10.24 22.55
N SER A 403 14.58 -10.95 23.35
CA SER A 403 15.09 -11.63 24.55
C SER A 403 15.84 -12.94 24.29
N ARG A 404 15.84 -13.43 23.04
CA ARG A 404 16.29 -14.77 22.67
C ARG A 404 17.64 -14.82 21.98
N VAL A 405 18.23 -13.70 21.57
CA VAL A 405 19.54 -13.71 20.86
C VAL A 405 20.73 -13.76 21.83
N ALA A 406 20.48 -14.27 23.03
CA ALA A 406 21.51 -14.68 23.96
C ALA A 406 21.63 -16.22 23.95
N GLU A 407 22.24 -16.79 22.90
CA GLU A 407 22.65 -18.21 22.77
C GLU A 407 21.51 -19.26 22.98
N PRO A 408 21.69 -20.57 22.70
CA PRO A 408 20.57 -21.51 22.60
C PRO A 408 19.73 -21.57 23.88
N ILE A 409 18.41 -21.49 23.70
CA ILE A 409 17.44 -21.41 24.77
C ILE A 409 16.75 -22.74 24.91
N ILE A 410 16.97 -23.34 26.05
CA ILE A 410 16.15 -24.44 26.53
C ILE A 410 14.86 -23.80 27.09
N GLN A 411 13.73 -24.00 26.41
CA GLN A 411 12.44 -23.53 26.93
C GLN A 411 11.98 -24.47 28.06
N VAL A 412 11.48 -23.89 29.16
CA VAL A 412 10.95 -24.66 30.28
C VAL A 412 9.53 -24.19 30.58
N ASN A 413 8.52 -24.96 30.17
CA ASN A 413 7.12 -24.66 30.44
C ASN A 413 6.72 -25.15 31.84
N PHE A 414 6.05 -24.29 32.62
CA PHE A 414 5.64 -24.57 34.01
C PHE A 414 4.12 -24.47 34.17
N THR A 415 3.51 -25.43 34.88
CA THR A 415 2.15 -25.31 35.44
C THR A 415 2.21 -25.49 36.95
N PRO A 416 2.14 -24.42 37.78
CA PRO A 416 2.29 -24.59 39.21
C PRO A 416 0.99 -25.06 39.88
N VAL A 417 1.05 -26.17 40.62
CA VAL A 417 0.12 -26.49 41.70
C VAL A 417 0.88 -26.40 43.02
N CYS A 418 1.10 -25.19 43.54
CA CYS A 418 1.68 -25.03 44.87
C CYS A 418 0.56 -25.07 45.91
N THR A 419 0.41 -26.18 46.64
CA THR A 419 -0.61 -26.26 47.67
C THR A 419 -0.23 -25.67 49.03
N HIS A 420 1.03 -25.60 49.50
CA HIS A 420 1.33 -25.04 50.83
C HIS A 420 2.65 -24.26 50.93
N PHE A 421 2.64 -23.21 51.76
CA PHE A 421 3.68 -22.19 51.96
C PHE A 421 4.51 -22.49 53.23
N VAL A 422 5.33 -23.54 53.26
CA VAL A 422 6.28 -23.77 54.37
C VAL A 422 7.54 -24.49 53.88
N ASP A 423 8.69 -23.92 54.23
CA ASP A 423 10.06 -24.42 54.15
C ASP A 423 10.76 -24.54 52.78
N VAL A 424 12.02 -24.09 52.82
CA VAL A 424 13.00 -23.75 51.78
C VAL A 424 13.40 -24.91 50.84
N LEU A 425 12.73 -26.06 50.86
CA LEU A 425 13.18 -27.27 50.17
C LEU A 425 12.07 -28.10 49.51
N GLY A 426 10.82 -27.62 49.44
CA GLY A 426 9.68 -28.47 49.06
C GLY A 426 8.66 -27.86 48.10
N CYS A 427 9.07 -27.33 46.95
CA CYS A 427 8.15 -27.23 45.80
C CYS A 427 8.33 -28.48 44.93
N VAL A 428 7.28 -29.29 44.82
CA VAL A 428 7.22 -30.36 43.81
C VAL A 428 6.86 -29.67 42.49
N PHE A 429 7.82 -29.67 41.56
CA PHE A 429 7.61 -29.18 40.19
C PHE A 429 6.87 -30.27 39.41
N ASP A 430 5.55 -30.31 39.50
CA ASP A 430 4.76 -31.15 38.59
C ASP A 430 4.76 -30.50 37.19
N ASN A 431 5.03 -31.31 36.15
CA ASN A 431 5.01 -30.92 34.72
C ASN A 431 6.07 -29.89 34.30
N LEU A 432 7.35 -30.12 34.64
CA LEU A 432 8.47 -29.36 34.09
C LEU A 432 8.81 -29.87 32.68
N ASN A 433 8.34 -29.19 31.62
CA ASN A 433 8.65 -29.59 30.25
C ASN A 433 9.87 -28.81 29.75
N ILE A 434 11.03 -29.47 29.69
CA ILE A 434 12.30 -28.90 29.21
C ILE A 434 12.42 -29.23 27.71
N GLU A 435 12.14 -28.27 26.85
CA GLU A 435 12.34 -28.41 25.40
C GLU A 435 13.79 -28.05 25.05
N LYS A 436 14.55 -29.06 24.59
CA LYS A 436 15.83 -28.88 23.91
C LYS A 436 15.57 -28.99 22.41
N GLU A 437 16.01 -28.02 21.61
CA GLU A 437 15.98 -28.17 20.15
C GLU A 437 16.68 -29.48 19.72
N ASN A 438 16.01 -30.27 18.88
CA ASN A 438 16.42 -31.57 18.31
C ASN A 438 16.28 -32.84 19.18
N VAL A 439 15.41 -32.87 20.20
CA VAL A 439 15.00 -34.13 20.84
C VAL A 439 13.47 -34.16 21.02
N LEU A 440 12.83 -35.27 20.60
CA LEU A 440 11.40 -35.53 20.83
C LEU A 440 10.97 -35.20 22.27
N PRO A 441 9.78 -34.63 22.49
CA PRO A 441 9.30 -34.27 23.81
C PRO A 441 9.17 -35.54 24.67
N ALA A 442 10.12 -35.75 25.57
CA ALA A 442 10.00 -36.77 26.60
C ALA A 442 9.27 -36.13 27.79
N ARG A 443 8.06 -36.63 28.10
CA ARG A 443 7.43 -36.36 29.39
C ARG A 443 8.38 -36.83 30.50
N VAL A 444 8.99 -35.89 31.21
CA VAL A 444 9.74 -36.19 32.44
C VAL A 444 8.76 -36.07 33.60
N ASP A 445 8.09 -37.17 33.93
CA ASP A 445 7.50 -37.36 35.25
C ASP A 445 8.64 -37.54 36.26
N ALA A 446 9.19 -36.45 36.80
CA ALA A 446 10.04 -36.50 37.99
C ALA A 446 10.31 -35.09 38.54
N SER A 447 10.07 -34.93 39.84
CA SER A 447 10.75 -33.97 40.71
C SER A 447 12.17 -33.66 40.22
N LEU A 448 12.52 -32.37 40.04
CA LEU A 448 13.88 -31.90 39.70
C LEU A 448 14.91 -32.68 40.54
N PRO A 449 15.76 -33.53 39.93
CA PRO A 449 16.70 -34.34 40.69
C PRO A 449 17.64 -33.40 41.45
N HIS A 450 17.69 -33.54 42.78
CA HIS A 450 18.69 -32.85 43.60
C HIS A 450 20.10 -33.15 43.05
N GLY A 451 20.77 -32.12 42.52
CA GLY A 451 22.20 -32.18 42.15
C GLY A 451 22.57 -31.86 40.69
N ASN A 452 21.64 -31.68 39.76
CA ASN A 452 21.96 -31.34 38.38
C ASN A 452 21.81 -29.83 38.11
N ASN A 453 22.92 -29.15 37.77
CA ASN A 453 22.92 -27.77 37.27
C ASN A 453 22.69 -27.76 35.76
N TYR A 454 21.73 -26.96 35.29
CA TYR A 454 21.37 -26.81 33.88
C TYR A 454 22.12 -25.62 33.27
N THR A 455 23.43 -25.80 33.03
CA THR A 455 24.33 -24.76 32.54
C THR A 455 24.04 -24.29 31.11
N ASP A 456 23.29 -25.06 30.34
CA ASP A 456 23.03 -24.76 28.92
C ASP A 456 21.79 -23.88 28.71
N VAL A 457 21.02 -23.61 29.77
CA VAL A 457 19.76 -22.85 29.71
C VAL A 457 20.03 -21.36 29.83
N LYS A 458 19.56 -20.57 28.85
CA LYS A 458 19.79 -19.12 28.80
C LYS A 458 18.55 -18.23 28.82
N LEU A 459 17.37 -18.75 28.50
CA LEU A 459 16.12 -18.05 28.74
C LEU A 459 15.15 -18.99 29.45
N LEU A 460 14.40 -18.44 30.39
CA LEU A 460 13.20 -19.07 30.91
C LEU A 460 11.99 -18.32 30.36
N HIS A 461 11.17 -19.03 29.60
CA HIS A 461 9.90 -18.52 29.11
C HIS A 461 8.76 -19.16 29.89
N PHE A 462 7.89 -18.34 30.45
CA PHE A 462 6.68 -18.76 31.13
C PHE A 462 5.45 -18.41 30.26
N GLN A 463 4.96 -19.39 29.48
CA GLN A 463 3.71 -19.26 28.72
C GLN A 463 2.49 -19.60 29.58
N SER A 464 1.38 -18.86 29.35
CA SER A 464 -0.01 -19.19 29.72
C SER A 464 -0.21 -20.09 30.95
N GLY A 465 -0.52 -19.47 32.09
CA GLY A 465 -0.84 -20.20 33.32
C GLY A 465 -0.99 -19.31 34.54
N SER A 466 -1.48 -19.89 35.64
CA SER A 466 -1.64 -19.21 36.94
C SER A 466 -0.32 -19.10 37.72
N ILE A 467 0.79 -18.69 37.09
CA ILE A 467 2.03 -18.45 37.84
C ILE A 467 1.83 -17.25 38.75
N VAL A 468 1.81 -17.51 40.07
CA VAL A 468 1.58 -16.50 41.10
C VAL A 468 2.86 -15.74 41.47
N SER A 469 4.02 -16.39 41.29
CA SER A 469 5.37 -15.85 41.55
C SER A 469 6.43 -16.63 40.78
N ILE A 470 7.55 -15.99 40.44
CA ILE A 470 8.77 -16.70 40.02
C ILE A 470 9.29 -17.51 41.22
N PRO A 471 9.55 -18.82 41.10
CA PRO A 471 9.99 -19.64 42.23
C PRO A 471 11.32 -19.15 42.83
N ILE A 472 11.38 -19.02 44.16
CA ILE A 472 12.59 -18.65 44.88
C ILE A 472 13.64 -19.76 44.72
N GLY A 473 14.89 -19.38 44.46
CA GLY A 473 16.02 -20.33 44.35
C GLY A 473 16.16 -20.97 42.97
N ILE A 474 15.29 -20.66 42.02
CA ILE A 474 15.37 -21.18 40.64
C ILE A 474 16.70 -20.79 39.95
N GLY A 475 17.31 -19.67 40.34
CA GLY A 475 18.64 -19.26 39.86
C GLY A 475 19.77 -20.23 40.20
N SER A 476 19.63 -21.06 41.24
CA SER A 476 20.65 -22.10 41.58
C SER A 476 20.70 -23.22 40.55
N PHE A 477 19.58 -23.50 39.86
CA PHE A 477 19.49 -24.53 38.84
C PHE A 477 19.97 -24.06 37.47
N PHE A 478 19.89 -22.75 37.19
CA PHE A 478 20.20 -22.15 35.88
C PHE A 478 21.29 -21.08 36.00
N PRO A 479 22.56 -21.47 36.24
CA PRO A 479 23.63 -20.53 36.55
C PRO A 479 24.04 -19.60 35.38
N ASN A 480 23.71 -19.97 34.14
CA ASN A 480 24.06 -19.21 32.92
C ASN A 480 22.86 -18.46 32.33
N LEU A 481 21.77 -18.33 33.08
CA LEU A 481 20.55 -17.69 32.62
C LEU A 481 20.79 -16.21 32.23
N LYS A 482 20.32 -15.83 31.04
CA LYS A 482 20.45 -14.50 30.43
C LYS A 482 19.13 -13.75 30.34
N ALA A 483 18.01 -14.43 30.13
CA ALA A 483 16.73 -13.78 30.00
C ALA A 483 15.61 -14.50 30.77
N ILE A 484 14.61 -13.74 31.20
CA ILE A 484 13.34 -14.28 31.71
C ILE A 484 12.21 -13.53 31.02
N GLN A 485 11.21 -14.29 30.55
CA GLN A 485 10.01 -13.75 29.96
C GLN A 485 8.77 -14.40 30.56
N VAL A 486 7.80 -13.58 30.95
CA VAL A 486 6.46 -14.00 31.41
C VAL A 486 5.42 -13.33 30.53
N VAL A 487 4.66 -14.11 29.76
CA VAL A 487 3.63 -13.63 28.83
C VAL A 487 2.25 -13.92 29.40
N GLU A 488 1.39 -12.90 29.46
CA GLU A 488 -0.03 -12.97 29.81
C GLU A 488 -0.38 -13.77 31.08
N SER A 489 0.46 -13.71 32.12
CA SER A 489 0.12 -14.41 33.37
C SER A 489 -1.09 -13.78 34.06
N ALA A 490 -2.22 -14.48 34.10
CA ALA A 490 -3.42 -14.02 34.79
C ALA A 490 -3.31 -13.99 36.33
N SER A 491 -2.19 -14.46 36.90
CA SER A 491 -2.06 -14.69 38.35
C SER A 491 -0.83 -14.07 39.01
N LEU A 492 0.17 -13.60 38.25
CA LEU A 492 1.39 -13.01 38.80
C LEU A 492 1.06 -11.65 39.43
N LYS A 493 1.24 -11.52 40.76
CA LYS A 493 0.81 -10.31 41.50
C LYS A 493 1.95 -9.35 41.86
N ILE A 494 3.15 -9.88 42.05
CA ILE A 494 4.28 -9.15 42.64
C ILE A 494 5.57 -9.63 41.99
N VAL A 495 6.50 -8.71 41.76
CA VAL A 495 7.90 -8.99 41.43
C VAL A 495 8.69 -8.96 42.74
N MET A 496 9.07 -10.12 43.28
CA MET A 496 9.78 -10.19 44.57
C MET A 496 11.28 -10.39 44.37
N LYS A 497 12.10 -9.61 45.08
CA LYS A 497 13.57 -9.70 44.99
C LYS A 497 14.12 -11.11 45.21
N GLN A 498 13.56 -11.88 46.16
CA GLN A 498 14.02 -13.24 46.48
C GLN A 498 13.91 -14.20 45.29
N SER A 499 13.01 -13.92 44.34
CA SER A 499 12.85 -14.73 43.14
C SER A 499 14.08 -14.70 42.23
N PHE A 500 14.90 -13.64 42.33
CA PHE A 500 16.08 -13.42 41.50
C PHE A 500 17.40 -13.73 42.20
N LEU A 501 17.34 -14.34 43.39
CA LEU A 501 18.54 -14.74 44.11
C LEU A 501 19.39 -15.70 43.26
N LEU A 502 20.71 -15.45 43.19
CA LEU A 502 21.69 -16.19 42.38
C LEU A 502 21.54 -16.04 40.86
N MET A 503 20.76 -15.07 40.35
CA MET A 503 20.62 -14.79 38.91
C MET A 503 21.50 -13.63 38.43
N ASN A 504 22.74 -13.57 38.89
CA ASN A 504 23.61 -12.42 38.61
C ASN A 504 23.91 -12.20 37.12
N ASN A 505 23.74 -13.23 36.28
CA ASN A 505 24.05 -13.20 34.85
C ASN A 505 22.90 -12.71 33.96
N LEU A 506 21.72 -12.48 34.53
CA LEU A 506 20.53 -12.09 33.79
C LEU A 506 20.70 -10.68 33.19
N GLU A 507 20.46 -10.59 31.89
CA GLU A 507 20.55 -9.37 31.07
C GLU A 507 19.17 -8.83 30.69
N GLU A 508 18.13 -9.68 30.64
CA GLU A 508 16.82 -9.26 30.13
C GLU A 508 15.67 -9.81 30.98
N LEU A 509 14.69 -8.95 31.25
CA LEU A 509 13.55 -9.30 32.07
C LEU A 509 12.27 -8.69 31.52
N LYS A 510 11.31 -9.55 31.18
CA LYS A 510 10.09 -9.17 30.47
C LYS A 510 8.86 -9.73 31.17
N PHE A 511 7.92 -8.84 31.46
CA PHE A 511 6.68 -9.17 32.16
C PHE A 511 5.47 -8.62 31.40
N SER A 512 4.47 -9.48 31.24
CA SER A 512 3.11 -9.09 30.86
C SER A 512 2.13 -9.76 31.82
N SER A 513 1.47 -8.98 32.67
CA SER A 513 0.48 -9.53 33.60
C SER A 513 -0.45 -8.45 34.20
N PRO A 514 -1.78 -8.60 34.04
CA PRO A 514 -2.75 -7.63 34.56
C PRO A 514 -2.85 -7.60 36.09
N LYS A 515 -2.17 -8.50 36.82
CA LYS A 515 -2.23 -8.53 38.29
C LYS A 515 -1.00 -7.98 38.98
N ILE A 516 0.09 -7.68 38.25
CA ILE A 516 1.26 -7.03 38.87
C ILE A 516 0.85 -5.63 39.31
N SER A 517 0.80 -5.39 40.61
CA SER A 517 0.38 -4.09 41.17
C SER A 517 1.51 -3.34 41.87
N LEU A 518 2.61 -4.02 42.18
CA LEU A 518 3.73 -3.48 42.95
C LEU A 518 5.07 -3.94 42.37
N VAL A 519 5.96 -2.98 42.16
CA VAL A 519 7.40 -3.18 41.91
C VAL A 519 8.13 -2.18 42.81
N ASP A 520 8.69 -2.68 43.91
CA ASP A 520 9.32 -1.86 44.96
C ASP A 520 10.82 -1.62 44.70
N ASP A 521 11.45 -0.78 45.52
CA ASP A 521 12.86 -0.37 45.38
C ASP A 521 13.85 -1.54 45.28
N ASP A 522 13.61 -2.63 46.01
CA ASP A 522 14.55 -3.75 46.08
C ASP A 522 14.25 -4.84 45.05
N SER A 523 13.12 -4.76 44.33
CA SER A 523 12.59 -5.83 43.48
C SER A 523 13.61 -6.38 42.48
N LEU A 524 14.48 -5.52 41.92
CA LEU A 524 15.48 -5.87 40.91
C LEU A 524 16.93 -5.85 41.43
N SER A 525 17.10 -5.74 42.75
CA SER A 525 18.41 -5.51 43.39
C SER A 525 19.43 -6.65 43.21
N TYR A 526 18.98 -7.87 42.88
CA TYR A 526 19.86 -9.03 42.60
C TYR A 526 20.21 -9.21 41.11
N LEU A 527 19.91 -8.23 40.25
CA LEU A 527 20.11 -8.34 38.79
C LEU A 527 21.16 -7.32 38.27
N PRO A 528 22.42 -7.37 38.72
CA PRO A 528 23.41 -6.33 38.41
C PRO A 528 23.79 -6.23 36.92
N ASN A 529 23.51 -7.25 36.10
CA ASN A 529 23.82 -7.26 34.67
C ASN A 529 22.63 -6.95 33.76
N LEU A 530 21.48 -6.55 34.34
CA LEU A 530 20.26 -6.25 33.59
C LEU A 530 20.48 -5.08 32.61
N LYS A 531 20.19 -5.32 31.33
CA LYS A 531 20.25 -4.38 30.20
C LYS A 531 18.87 -3.97 29.69
N LEU A 532 17.90 -4.89 29.68
CA LEU A 532 16.55 -4.65 29.19
C LEU A 532 15.50 -5.00 30.24
N PHE A 533 14.62 -4.05 30.52
CA PHE A 533 13.46 -4.27 31.37
C PHE A 533 12.17 -3.90 30.65
N ILE A 534 11.25 -4.87 30.56
CA ILE A 534 9.94 -4.68 29.94
C ILE A 534 8.86 -5.07 30.94
N LEU A 535 7.90 -4.17 31.16
CA LEU A 535 6.68 -4.44 31.90
C LEU A 535 5.50 -3.83 31.16
N VAL A 536 4.66 -4.71 30.61
CA VAL A 536 3.49 -4.33 29.81
C VAL A 536 2.22 -4.88 30.47
N ASN A 537 1.09 -4.19 30.26
CA ASN A 537 -0.23 -4.66 30.68
C ASN A 537 -0.35 -4.97 32.18
N ALA A 538 0.33 -4.21 33.05
CA ALA A 538 0.23 -4.39 34.50
C ALA A 538 -0.59 -3.29 35.19
N GLN A 539 -0.92 -3.52 36.46
CA GLN A 539 -1.70 -2.61 37.31
C GLN A 539 -0.81 -1.82 38.29
N VAL A 540 0.43 -1.55 37.89
CA VAL A 540 1.39 -0.81 38.72
C VAL A 540 0.87 0.62 38.95
N ARG A 541 0.77 1.02 40.22
CA ARG A 541 0.34 2.38 40.61
C ARG A 541 1.51 3.35 40.76
N THR A 542 2.60 2.85 41.30
CA THR A 542 3.81 3.60 41.63
C THR A 542 5.02 2.70 41.44
N LEU A 543 6.13 3.29 41.02
CA LEU A 543 7.43 2.63 40.98
C LEU A 543 8.25 3.07 42.18
N GLY A 544 9.05 2.16 42.73
CA GLY A 544 10.08 2.53 43.69
C GLY A 544 11.07 3.53 43.11
N GLU A 545 11.40 4.59 43.85
CA GLU A 545 12.37 5.61 43.42
C GLU A 545 13.77 5.03 43.20
N LYS A 546 14.11 3.91 43.85
CA LYS A 546 15.40 3.23 43.76
C LYS A 546 15.36 1.91 42.99
N LEU A 547 14.25 1.64 42.29
CA LEU A 547 14.01 0.37 41.60
C LEU A 547 15.21 -0.11 40.77
N PHE A 548 15.87 0.80 40.04
CA PHE A 548 17.00 0.47 39.17
C PHE A 548 18.37 0.82 39.76
N GLU A 549 18.48 1.13 41.07
CA GLU A 549 19.72 1.61 41.71
C GLU A 549 20.90 0.63 41.58
N LYS A 550 20.62 -0.67 41.42
CA LYS A 550 21.64 -1.74 41.30
C LYS A 550 21.86 -2.23 39.86
N ASN A 551 21.19 -1.66 38.86
CA ASN A 551 21.20 -2.15 37.48
C ASN A 551 21.97 -1.17 36.57
N ASP A 552 23.26 -0.93 36.84
CA ASP A 552 24.07 0.11 36.18
C ASP A 552 24.31 -0.12 34.67
N LYS A 553 24.08 -1.34 34.19
CA LYS A 553 24.15 -1.74 32.77
C LYS A 553 22.84 -1.59 32.00
N LEU A 554 21.79 -1.02 32.60
CA LEU A 554 20.49 -0.90 31.96
C LEU A 554 20.56 0.03 30.75
N GLU A 555 20.18 -0.49 29.57
CA GLU A 555 20.21 0.17 28.27
C GLU A 555 18.80 0.60 27.84
N ASN A 556 17.80 -0.26 28.07
CA ASN A 556 16.45 -0.05 27.55
C ASN A 556 15.37 -0.37 28.59
N VAL A 557 14.36 0.51 28.70
CA VAL A 557 13.25 0.36 29.63
C VAL A 557 11.92 0.63 28.94
N PHE A 558 11.02 -0.35 28.95
CA PHE A 558 9.66 -0.23 28.42
C PHE A 558 8.65 -0.55 29.51
N LEU A 559 7.98 0.48 29.99
CA LEU A 559 6.98 0.41 31.05
C LEU A 559 5.65 0.85 30.45
N GLU A 560 5.03 0.01 29.62
CA GLU A 560 3.90 0.39 28.77
C GLU A 560 2.57 -0.20 29.24
N SER A 561 1.45 0.44 28.87
CA SER A 561 0.11 -0.09 29.18
C SER A 561 -0.15 -0.35 30.67
N ASN A 562 0.57 0.34 31.58
CA ASN A 562 0.34 0.27 33.02
C ASN A 562 -0.66 1.36 33.42
N GLN A 563 -1.93 1.10 33.17
CA GLN A 563 -3.01 2.10 33.23
C GLN A 563 -3.20 2.80 34.58
N LEU A 564 -2.59 2.31 35.66
CA LEU A 564 -2.67 2.91 36.99
C LEU A 564 -1.45 3.76 37.38
N LEU A 565 -0.36 3.73 36.60
CA LEU A 565 0.87 4.45 36.89
C LEU A 565 0.67 5.94 36.62
N GLN A 566 0.76 6.76 37.66
CA GLN A 566 0.41 8.20 37.59
C GLN A 566 1.58 9.16 37.74
N ASN A 567 2.71 8.72 38.30
CA ASN A 567 3.85 9.60 38.58
C ASN A 567 5.18 8.88 38.31
N LEU A 568 6.16 9.62 37.78
CA LEU A 568 7.55 9.15 37.67
C LEU A 568 8.46 9.91 38.66
N PRO A 569 9.19 9.21 39.55
CA PRO A 569 10.07 9.83 40.53
C PRO A 569 11.41 10.25 39.91
N GLY A 570 11.98 11.36 40.38
CA GLY A 570 13.17 11.98 39.79
C GLY A 570 14.46 11.16 39.87
N LYS A 571 14.59 10.24 40.84
CA LYS A 571 15.79 9.40 40.97
C LYS A 571 15.63 7.99 40.40
N LEU A 572 14.56 7.72 39.67
CA LEU A 572 14.28 6.37 39.14
C LEU A 572 15.48 5.81 38.35
N PHE A 573 16.14 6.65 37.56
CA PHE A 573 17.23 6.26 36.64
C PHE A 573 18.61 6.84 36.98
N HIS A 574 18.79 7.36 38.20
CA HIS A 574 20.00 8.13 38.58
C HIS A 574 21.32 7.32 38.62
N LYS A 575 21.24 5.98 38.54
CA LYS A 575 22.39 5.06 38.49
C LYS A 575 22.51 4.28 37.19
N ASN A 576 21.79 4.69 36.15
CA ASN A 576 21.67 3.94 34.89
C ASN A 576 22.23 4.77 33.71
N PRO A 577 23.55 5.04 33.67
CA PRO A 577 24.14 5.94 32.68
C PRO A 577 24.16 5.38 31.25
N GLN A 578 23.85 4.08 31.08
CA GLN A 578 23.83 3.41 29.77
C GLN A 578 22.44 3.45 29.09
N LEU A 579 21.44 4.11 29.68
CA LEU A 579 20.09 4.16 29.10
C LEU A 579 20.07 4.89 27.76
N GLU A 580 19.66 4.20 26.70
CA GLU A 580 19.48 4.70 25.34
C GLU A 580 18.01 4.90 24.98
N LEU A 581 17.11 3.97 25.35
CA LEU A 581 15.69 4.03 24.97
C LEU A 581 14.78 3.86 26.20
N ILE A 582 13.82 4.77 26.34
CA ILE A 582 12.83 4.73 27.41
C ILE A 582 11.43 4.92 26.83
N SER A 583 10.51 4.02 27.19
CA SER A 583 9.10 4.15 26.87
C SER A 583 8.23 4.01 28.11
N PHE A 584 7.33 4.98 28.28
CA PHE A 584 6.21 4.96 29.22
C PHE A 584 4.89 5.17 28.47
N ARG A 585 4.76 4.60 27.27
CA ARG A 585 3.55 4.74 26.48
C ARG A 585 2.32 4.12 27.15
N ASN A 586 1.14 4.72 26.94
CA ASN A 586 -0.15 4.15 27.34
C ASN A 586 -0.27 3.90 28.86
N ASN A 587 0.23 4.82 29.68
CA ASN A 587 0.02 4.79 31.13
C ASN A 587 -1.03 5.85 31.54
N SER A 588 -1.08 6.20 32.83
CA SER A 588 -1.91 7.30 33.35
C SER A 588 -1.05 8.44 33.91
N LEU A 589 0.16 8.65 33.39
CA LEU A 589 1.10 9.63 33.94
C LEU A 589 0.49 11.04 33.90
N LYS A 590 0.44 11.68 35.07
CA LYS A 590 0.00 13.07 35.25
C LYS A 590 1.16 14.00 35.54
N HIS A 591 2.19 13.47 36.23
CA HIS A 591 3.36 14.23 36.64
C HIS A 591 4.65 13.45 36.37
N ILE A 592 5.67 14.20 35.97
CA ILE A 592 7.05 13.72 35.80
C ILE A 592 7.95 14.72 36.54
N ASP A 593 8.89 14.21 37.32
CA ASP A 593 9.89 15.03 38.00
C ASP A 593 10.93 15.55 37.01
N GLU A 594 11.38 16.78 37.18
CA GLU A 594 12.36 17.43 36.30
C GLU A 594 13.70 16.66 36.20
N ASN A 595 14.06 15.89 37.24
CA ASN A 595 15.32 15.16 37.30
C ASN A 595 15.24 13.73 36.77
N THR A 596 14.06 13.28 36.31
CA THR A 596 13.82 11.88 35.91
C THR A 596 14.87 11.35 34.93
N PHE A 597 15.33 12.18 33.99
CA PHE A 597 16.32 11.82 32.97
C PHE A 597 17.66 12.53 33.12
N ALA A 598 17.89 13.23 34.24
CA ALA A 598 19.03 14.15 34.40
C ALA A 598 20.41 13.47 34.40
N PHE A 599 20.49 12.14 34.53
CA PHE A 599 21.74 11.38 34.62
C PHE A 599 21.95 10.44 33.42
N ASN A 600 21.11 10.54 32.38
CA ASN A 600 21.08 9.62 31.25
C ASN A 600 21.53 10.33 29.96
N ASP A 601 22.81 10.73 29.91
CA ASP A 601 23.34 11.64 28.89
C ASP A 601 23.33 11.06 27.46
N ILE A 602 23.33 9.72 27.33
CA ILE A 602 23.34 9.01 26.04
C ILE A 602 21.94 8.66 25.51
N LEU A 603 20.89 9.08 26.21
CA LEU A 603 19.50 8.79 25.87
C LEU A 603 19.16 9.29 24.45
N ARG A 604 18.65 8.39 23.61
CA ARG A 604 18.35 8.61 22.19
C ARG A 604 16.86 8.71 21.89
N GLU A 605 16.04 7.93 22.59
CA GLU A 605 14.60 7.92 22.39
C GLU A 605 13.84 7.95 23.71
N VAL A 606 12.84 8.83 23.76
CA VAL A 606 11.88 8.89 24.86
C VAL A 606 10.47 8.89 24.29
N SER A 607 9.66 7.94 24.74
CA SER A 607 8.21 7.94 24.51
C SER A 607 7.45 8.08 25.83
N LEU A 608 6.59 9.10 25.87
CA LEU A 608 5.64 9.40 26.94
C LEU A 608 4.22 9.48 26.37
N SER A 609 3.97 8.91 25.20
CA SER A 609 2.69 9.06 24.51
C SER A 609 1.53 8.34 25.18
N SER A 610 0.31 8.76 24.86
CA SER A 610 -0.92 8.18 25.40
C SER A 610 -0.94 8.22 26.93
N ASN A 611 -0.69 9.38 27.52
CA ASN A 611 -0.68 9.62 28.96
C ASN A 611 -1.65 10.77 29.32
N LYS A 612 -1.54 11.31 30.55
CA LYS A 612 -2.39 12.39 31.06
C LYS A 612 -1.56 13.60 31.49
N LEU A 613 -0.40 13.82 30.87
CA LEU A 613 0.51 14.90 31.22
C LEU A 613 -0.11 16.24 30.80
N SER A 614 -0.26 17.17 31.73
CA SER A 614 -0.76 18.53 31.45
C SER A 614 0.35 19.54 31.17
N HIS A 615 1.58 19.25 31.60
CA HIS A 615 2.75 20.09 31.41
C HIS A 615 4.02 19.22 31.44
N LEU A 616 5.10 19.71 30.82
CA LEU A 616 6.44 19.15 30.94
C LEU A 616 7.30 20.11 31.79
N PRO A 617 8.11 19.61 32.75
CA PRO A 617 9.08 20.45 33.45
C PRO A 617 10.11 21.06 32.49
N GLU A 618 10.43 22.34 32.66
CA GLU A 618 11.33 23.13 31.79
C GLU A 618 12.67 22.43 31.52
N ASN A 619 13.29 21.85 32.56
CA ASN A 619 14.62 21.25 32.46
C ASN A 619 14.61 19.73 32.21
N LEU A 620 13.47 19.14 31.86
CA LEU A 620 13.31 17.68 31.81
C LEU A 620 14.35 16.98 30.90
N PHE A 621 14.69 17.59 29.77
CA PHE A 621 15.60 17.00 28.77
C PHE A 621 16.97 17.69 28.67
N LYS A 622 17.31 18.56 29.64
CA LYS A 622 18.48 19.44 29.58
C LYS A 622 19.80 18.72 29.36
N ASN A 623 19.97 17.53 29.93
CA ASN A 623 21.23 16.78 29.88
C ASN A 623 21.25 15.72 28.76
N ASN A 624 20.12 15.44 28.09
CA ASN A 624 20.00 14.38 27.10
C ASN A 624 20.45 14.84 25.70
N LEU A 625 21.73 15.16 25.56
CA LEU A 625 22.30 15.80 24.36
C LEU A 625 22.27 14.89 23.11
N GLN A 626 22.11 13.57 23.29
CA GLN A 626 22.04 12.60 22.21
C GLN A 626 20.60 12.26 21.79
N LEU A 627 19.58 12.95 22.32
CA LEU A 627 18.19 12.64 22.03
C LEU A 627 17.87 12.88 20.55
N GLU A 628 17.43 11.84 19.86
CA GLU A 628 17.11 11.84 18.43
C GLU A 628 15.61 11.82 18.17
N LYS A 629 14.83 11.16 19.05
CA LYS A 629 13.39 11.03 18.91
C LYS A 629 12.67 11.25 20.22
N LEU A 630 11.64 12.08 20.17
CA LEU A 630 10.76 12.36 21.29
C LEU A 630 9.30 12.18 20.87
N ASP A 631 8.58 11.36 21.61
CA ASP A 631 7.14 11.18 21.46
C ASP A 631 6.40 11.53 22.74
N VAL A 632 5.65 12.62 22.70
CA VAL A 632 4.79 13.12 23.78
C VAL A 632 3.34 13.30 23.28
N SER A 633 2.98 12.61 22.20
CA SER A 633 1.64 12.65 21.60
C SER A 633 0.56 12.08 22.53
N GLN A 634 -0.71 12.37 22.26
CA GLN A 634 -1.86 11.86 23.02
C GLN A 634 -1.75 12.13 24.53
N ASN A 635 -1.50 13.39 24.88
CA ASN A 635 -1.43 13.87 26.25
C ASN A 635 -2.42 15.04 26.44
N LEU A 636 -2.29 15.78 27.54
CA LEU A 636 -3.15 16.91 27.88
C LEU A 636 -2.36 18.23 27.92
N LEU A 637 -1.23 18.31 27.20
CA LEU A 637 -0.33 19.45 27.24
C LEU A 637 -1.01 20.70 26.68
N GLN A 638 -1.06 21.77 27.49
CA GLN A 638 -1.66 23.05 27.08
C GLN A 638 -0.62 24.05 26.59
N THR A 639 0.59 23.97 27.14
CA THR A 639 1.72 24.85 26.81
C THR A 639 3.01 24.06 26.84
N LEU A 640 4.01 24.55 26.11
CA LEU A 640 5.40 24.10 26.21
C LEU A 640 6.26 25.30 26.61
N ASP A 641 7.26 25.05 27.44
CA ASP A 641 8.29 26.05 27.71
C ASP A 641 9.16 26.26 26.46
N GLU A 642 9.61 27.50 26.20
CA GLU A 642 10.42 27.82 25.02
C GLU A 642 11.80 27.12 25.04
N SER A 643 12.31 26.78 26.23
CA SER A 643 13.63 26.17 26.41
C SER A 643 13.64 24.64 26.47
N ILE A 644 12.47 23.98 26.43
CA ILE A 644 12.34 22.53 26.67
C ILE A 644 13.19 21.65 25.74
N PHE A 645 13.51 22.14 24.53
CA PHE A 645 14.35 21.45 23.54
C PHE A 645 15.67 22.17 23.24
N GLU A 646 16.06 23.18 24.02
CA GLU A 646 17.22 24.06 23.74
C GLU A 646 18.54 23.28 23.61
N PHE A 647 18.71 22.21 24.39
CA PHE A 647 19.95 21.43 24.46
C PHE A 647 19.94 20.19 23.55
N ASN A 648 18.79 19.81 22.98
CA ASN A 648 18.60 18.55 22.25
C ASN A 648 18.82 18.71 20.74
N GLY A 649 20.00 19.21 20.34
CA GLY A 649 20.31 19.53 18.94
C GLY A 649 20.36 18.33 17.97
N LYS A 650 20.32 17.10 18.48
CA LYS A 650 20.27 15.85 17.71
C LYS A 650 18.86 15.37 17.38
N LEU A 651 17.82 16.05 17.87
CA LEU A 651 16.43 15.71 17.58
C LEU A 651 16.16 15.73 16.07
N ARG A 652 15.75 14.57 15.55
CA ARG A 652 15.30 14.34 14.17
C ARG A 652 13.79 14.26 14.09
N GLN A 653 13.14 13.76 15.13
CA GLN A 653 11.69 13.58 15.16
C GLN A 653 11.09 14.03 16.49
N ILE A 654 10.06 14.86 16.41
CA ILE A 654 9.27 15.30 17.57
C ILE A 654 7.79 15.05 17.26
N LEU A 655 7.13 14.25 18.10
CA LEU A 655 5.71 13.93 18.00
C LEU A 655 4.95 14.58 19.16
N LEU A 656 4.07 15.53 18.83
CA LEU A 656 3.29 16.35 19.76
C LEU A 656 1.78 16.27 19.47
N SER A 657 1.36 15.35 18.61
CA SER A 657 -0.03 15.21 18.17
C SER A 657 -1.01 14.89 19.29
N SER A 658 -2.29 15.21 19.07
CA SER A 658 -3.39 14.92 19.99
C SER A 658 -3.14 15.45 21.41
N ASN A 659 -2.76 16.72 21.50
CA ASN A 659 -2.57 17.46 22.76
C ASN A 659 -3.58 18.62 22.82
N ARG A 660 -3.34 19.63 23.67
CA ARG A 660 -4.21 20.80 23.85
C ARG A 660 -3.44 22.11 23.66
N LEU A 661 -2.39 22.09 22.84
CA LEU A 661 -1.52 23.25 22.65
C LEU A 661 -2.28 24.36 21.93
N GLU A 662 -2.36 25.55 22.53
CA GLU A 662 -2.98 26.73 21.90
C GLU A 662 -1.97 27.58 21.12
N LEU A 663 -0.69 27.47 21.49
CA LEU A 663 0.42 28.21 20.89
C LEU A 663 1.71 27.38 20.91
N ILE A 664 2.57 27.61 19.91
CA ILE A 664 3.95 27.14 19.91
C ILE A 664 4.87 28.34 20.11
N PRO A 665 5.77 28.33 21.12
CA PRO A 665 6.74 29.40 21.31
C PRO A 665 7.63 29.57 20.09
N ARG A 666 7.97 30.81 19.75
CA ARG A 666 8.65 31.16 18.51
C ARG A 666 10.00 30.46 18.35
N ARG A 667 10.75 30.27 19.44
CA ARG A 667 12.12 29.75 19.41
C ARG A 667 12.26 28.31 19.89
N ILE A 668 11.14 27.61 20.12
CA ILE A 668 11.17 26.27 20.71
C ILE A 668 12.01 25.28 19.89
N PHE A 669 12.08 25.45 18.57
CA PHE A 669 12.86 24.59 17.67
C PHE A 669 14.17 25.22 17.17
N GLU A 670 14.57 26.38 17.71
CA GLU A 670 15.69 27.20 17.18
C GLU A 670 17.03 26.42 17.17
N ARG A 671 17.20 25.48 18.10
CA ARG A 671 18.43 24.68 18.28
C ARG A 671 18.37 23.26 17.68
N ASN A 672 17.23 22.82 17.15
CA ASN A 672 17.06 21.46 16.63
C ASN A 672 17.37 21.38 15.13
N PHE A 673 18.64 21.58 14.77
CA PHE A 673 19.08 21.68 13.37
C PHE A 673 18.96 20.38 12.56
N GLU A 674 18.88 19.24 13.27
CA GLU A 674 18.73 17.91 12.66
C GLU A 674 17.27 17.48 12.47
N LEU A 675 16.29 18.34 12.78
CA LEU A 675 14.87 18.01 12.72
C LEU A 675 14.43 17.72 11.28
N GLU A 676 13.94 16.49 11.05
CA GLU A 676 13.48 15.96 9.77
C GLU A 676 11.96 15.83 9.73
N ALA A 677 11.33 15.48 10.85
CA ALA A 677 9.88 15.29 10.96
C ALA A 677 9.31 15.92 12.23
N LEU A 678 8.22 16.67 12.08
CA LEU A 678 7.50 17.31 13.18
C LEU A 678 6.00 17.09 13.03
N ASP A 679 5.39 16.52 14.06
CA ASP A 679 3.95 16.32 14.14
C ASP A 679 3.35 17.16 15.25
N LEU A 680 2.55 18.15 14.87
CA LEU A 680 1.80 19.07 15.74
C LEU A 680 0.29 18.94 15.50
N SER A 681 -0.15 17.86 14.85
CA SER A 681 -1.55 17.64 14.49
C SER A 681 -2.46 17.50 15.72
N GLU A 682 -3.78 17.65 15.52
CA GLU A 682 -4.79 17.43 16.57
C GLU A 682 -4.50 18.22 17.86
N ASN A 683 -4.18 19.50 17.70
CA ASN A 683 -3.99 20.44 18.79
C ASN A 683 -5.02 21.58 18.68
N SER A 684 -4.79 22.71 19.34
CA SER A 684 -5.68 23.87 19.31
C SER A 684 -4.96 25.14 18.84
N LEU A 685 -3.92 24.98 18.02
CA LEU A 685 -3.06 26.08 17.57
C LEU A 685 -3.86 27.07 16.71
N LYS A 686 -3.84 28.35 17.11
CA LYS A 686 -4.54 29.42 16.36
C LYS A 686 -3.66 30.15 15.35
N LYS A 687 -2.35 30.16 15.59
CA LYS A 687 -1.34 30.84 14.77
C LYS A 687 0.03 30.22 14.96
N ILE A 688 0.91 30.46 13.99
CA ILE A 688 2.33 30.08 14.02
C ILE A 688 3.15 31.31 13.68
N ASP A 689 4.26 31.55 14.39
CA ASP A 689 5.17 32.64 14.05
C ASP A 689 5.96 32.30 12.79
N GLU A 690 6.18 33.29 11.91
CA GLU A 690 6.92 33.12 10.66
C GLU A 690 8.31 32.49 10.84
N LYS A 691 8.96 32.70 12.00
CA LYS A 691 10.30 32.18 12.26
C LYS A 691 10.35 30.84 13.00
N THR A 692 9.20 30.22 13.28
CA THR A 692 9.12 28.99 14.10
C THR A 692 9.99 27.87 13.55
N PHE A 693 10.08 27.74 12.22
CA PHE A 693 10.85 26.67 11.54
C PHE A 693 12.12 27.16 10.83
N ALA A 694 12.54 28.40 11.09
CA ALA A 694 13.55 29.09 10.27
C ALA A 694 14.94 28.43 10.29
N THR A 695 15.27 27.67 11.35
CA THR A 695 16.56 26.98 11.48
C THR A 695 16.52 25.49 11.15
N ASN A 696 15.33 24.91 10.98
CA ASN A 696 15.12 23.47 10.75
C ASN A 696 15.26 23.14 9.24
N THR A 697 16.44 23.39 8.67
CA THR A 697 16.70 23.27 7.22
C THR A 697 16.63 21.84 6.69
N LYS A 698 16.65 20.84 7.58
CA LYS A 698 16.50 19.42 7.25
C LYS A 698 15.05 18.91 7.30
N LEU A 699 14.08 19.78 7.62
CA LEU A 699 12.68 19.40 7.75
C LEU A 699 12.14 18.89 6.40
N ARG A 700 11.66 17.64 6.39
CA ARG A 700 11.06 16.97 5.24
C ARG A 700 9.55 16.79 5.38
N GLN A 701 9.09 16.59 6.62
CA GLN A 701 7.69 16.34 6.91
C GLN A 701 7.20 17.25 8.03
N LEU A 702 6.06 17.88 7.80
CA LEU A 702 5.40 18.72 8.78
C LEU A 702 3.90 18.46 8.78
N ASP A 703 3.37 18.06 9.92
CA ASP A 703 1.93 17.92 10.14
C ASP A 703 1.43 19.00 11.11
N LEU A 704 0.52 19.83 10.62
CA LEU A 704 -0.18 20.89 11.34
C LEU A 704 -1.71 20.72 11.24
N SER A 705 -2.16 19.53 10.85
CA SER A 705 -3.58 19.24 10.63
C SER A 705 -4.41 19.28 11.90
N SER A 706 -5.74 19.37 11.74
CA SER A 706 -6.69 19.28 12.87
C SER A 706 -6.35 20.27 13.99
N ASN A 707 -6.08 21.51 13.60
CA ASN A 707 -5.78 22.63 14.51
C ASN A 707 -6.79 23.76 14.26
N ASN A 708 -6.58 24.92 14.89
CA ASN A 708 -7.45 26.09 14.77
C ASN A 708 -6.81 27.21 13.94
N LEU A 709 -5.96 26.89 12.96
CA LEU A 709 -5.21 27.90 12.22
C LEU A 709 -6.13 28.68 11.28
N GLU A 710 -6.23 30.00 11.47
CA GLU A 710 -7.03 30.87 10.59
C GLU A 710 -6.23 31.45 9.42
N SER A 711 -4.90 31.51 9.55
CA SER A 711 -3.98 32.01 8.53
C SER A 711 -2.56 31.44 8.72
N LEU A 712 -1.76 31.49 7.67
CA LEU A 712 -0.34 31.13 7.68
C LEU A 712 0.52 32.33 7.26
N PRO A 713 1.67 32.58 7.91
CA PRO A 713 2.65 33.53 7.40
C PRO A 713 3.22 33.05 6.05
N GLY A 714 3.26 33.94 5.05
CA GLY A 714 3.71 33.57 3.70
C GLY A 714 5.18 33.18 3.54
N LYS A 715 6.01 33.40 4.57
CA LYS A 715 7.43 32.98 4.61
C LYS A 715 7.70 31.91 5.67
N LEU A 716 6.66 31.26 6.19
CA LEU A 716 6.79 30.26 7.26
C LEU A 716 7.77 29.13 6.89
N PHE A 717 7.84 28.76 5.61
CA PHE A 717 8.67 27.66 5.10
C PHE A 717 9.87 28.12 4.27
N GLU A 718 10.24 29.42 4.32
CA GLU A 718 11.25 30.03 3.44
C GLU A 718 12.60 29.28 3.45
N ASN A 719 12.99 28.69 4.59
CA ASN A 719 14.27 28.00 4.76
C ASN A 719 14.19 26.46 4.72
N ASN A 720 13.00 25.88 4.51
CA ASN A 720 12.79 24.42 4.58
C ASN A 720 12.77 23.81 3.17
N SER A 721 13.84 23.97 2.40
CA SER A 721 13.89 23.57 0.98
C SER A 721 13.77 22.06 0.73
N LEU A 722 14.02 21.25 1.76
CA LEU A 722 13.88 19.78 1.74
C LEU A 722 12.46 19.30 2.10
N LEU A 723 11.51 20.21 2.34
CA LEU A 723 10.13 19.84 2.67
C LEU A 723 9.50 19.07 1.51
N GLU A 724 9.08 17.84 1.79
CA GLU A 724 8.45 16.90 0.85
C GLU A 724 6.95 16.80 1.06
N ILE A 725 6.52 16.81 2.34
CA ILE A 725 5.13 16.62 2.71
C ILE A 725 4.73 17.69 3.72
N ILE A 726 3.62 18.36 3.41
CA ILE A 726 2.97 19.33 4.29
C ILE A 726 1.50 18.96 4.44
N ASN A 727 1.07 18.81 5.69
CA ASN A 727 -0.34 18.67 6.01
C ASN A 727 -0.86 19.85 6.85
N LEU A 728 -1.90 20.49 6.31
CA LEU A 728 -2.60 21.64 6.85
C LEU A 728 -4.12 21.41 6.84
N ASN A 729 -4.58 20.18 6.62
CA ASN A 729 -6.00 19.86 6.54
C ASN A 729 -6.73 20.07 7.88
N LYS A 730 -8.06 20.18 7.85
CA LYS A 730 -8.89 20.34 9.07
C LYS A 730 -8.43 21.54 9.92
N ASN A 731 -8.23 22.68 9.28
CA ASN A 731 -7.96 23.97 9.92
C ASN A 731 -9.05 24.97 9.49
N PHE A 732 -8.86 26.27 9.80
CA PHE A 732 -9.80 27.34 9.42
C PHE A 732 -9.18 28.32 8.42
N LEU A 733 -8.25 27.86 7.58
CA LEU A 733 -7.53 28.72 6.65
C LEU A 733 -8.50 29.30 5.61
N LYS A 734 -8.58 30.62 5.53
CA LYS A 734 -9.42 31.33 4.54
C LYS A 734 -8.67 31.64 3.25
N THR A 735 -7.37 31.86 3.37
CA THR A 735 -6.47 32.18 2.26
C THR A 735 -5.10 31.54 2.51
N ILE A 736 -4.31 31.45 1.44
CA ILE A 736 -2.89 31.09 1.49
C ILE A 736 -2.12 32.17 0.74
N ASP A 737 -0.98 32.59 1.29
CA ASP A 737 -0.10 33.57 0.63
C ASP A 737 0.66 32.88 -0.53
N GLU A 738 0.78 33.56 -1.67
CA GLU A 738 1.49 33.06 -2.86
C GLU A 738 2.93 32.65 -2.57
N ARG A 739 3.56 33.23 -1.54
CA ARG A 739 4.96 32.96 -1.17
C ARG A 739 5.15 31.70 -0.33
N THR A 740 4.06 31.09 0.16
CA THR A 740 4.09 30.02 1.18
C THR A 740 5.00 28.86 0.79
N PHE A 741 4.99 28.44 -0.49
CA PHE A 741 5.72 27.25 -0.96
C PHE A 741 6.86 27.56 -1.96
N VAL A 742 7.25 28.82 -2.12
CA VAL A 742 8.15 29.27 -3.19
C VAL A 742 9.53 28.60 -3.16
N THR A 743 10.06 28.29 -1.97
CA THR A 743 11.41 27.71 -1.81
C THR A 743 11.41 26.19 -1.63
N ASN A 744 10.25 25.56 -1.46
CA ASN A 744 10.11 24.15 -1.12
C ASN A 744 10.07 23.26 -2.38
N SER A 745 11.16 23.26 -3.15
CA SER A 745 11.22 22.58 -4.45
C SER A 745 11.12 21.04 -4.38
N GLN A 746 11.28 20.47 -3.18
CA GLN A 746 11.13 19.03 -2.94
C GLN A 746 9.69 18.60 -2.61
N LEU A 747 8.72 19.52 -2.56
CA LEU A 747 7.34 19.19 -2.24
C LEU A 747 6.76 18.19 -3.23
N GLN A 748 6.21 17.11 -2.68
CA GLN A 748 5.54 16.02 -3.40
C GLN A 748 4.05 15.97 -3.05
N VAL A 749 3.69 16.24 -1.79
CA VAL A 749 2.32 16.13 -1.30
C VAL A 749 1.92 17.37 -0.51
N VAL A 750 0.80 17.98 -0.91
CA VAL A 750 0.18 19.11 -0.21
C VAL A 750 -1.25 18.76 0.18
N MET A 751 -1.53 18.76 1.47
CA MET A 751 -2.86 18.50 2.01
C MET A 751 -3.45 19.78 2.63
N LEU A 752 -4.54 20.26 2.02
CA LEU A 752 -5.24 21.50 2.39
C LEU A 752 -6.75 21.29 2.54
N PHE A 753 -7.20 20.04 2.53
CA PHE A 753 -8.62 19.71 2.57
C PHE A 753 -9.28 20.07 3.92
N SER A 754 -10.61 20.15 3.96
CA SER A 754 -11.40 20.54 5.14
C SER A 754 -10.90 21.87 5.75
N ASN A 755 -10.82 22.92 4.94
CA ASN A 755 -10.48 24.28 5.35
C ASN A 755 -11.58 25.26 4.89
N ASN A 756 -11.32 26.58 4.96
CA ASN A 756 -12.25 27.61 4.53
C ASN A 756 -11.73 28.40 3.31
N LEU A 757 -10.91 27.78 2.46
CA LEU A 757 -10.26 28.47 1.34
C LEU A 757 -11.31 28.88 0.30
N GLU A 758 -11.34 30.17 -0.04
CA GLU A 758 -12.28 30.70 -1.05
C GLU A 758 -11.63 30.83 -2.44
N LEU A 759 -10.32 31.11 -2.45
CA LEU A 759 -9.49 31.30 -3.65
C LEU A 759 -8.06 30.83 -3.39
N LEU A 760 -7.36 30.44 -4.45
CA LEU A 760 -5.93 30.12 -4.42
C LEU A 760 -5.14 31.12 -5.28
N PRO A 761 -3.96 31.59 -4.82
CA PRO A 761 -3.08 32.42 -5.64
C PRO A 761 -2.60 31.68 -6.89
N THR A 762 -2.50 32.40 -8.02
CA THR A 762 -2.12 31.82 -9.32
C THR A 762 -0.79 31.07 -9.30
N ASN A 763 0.25 31.60 -8.63
CA ASN A 763 1.57 30.98 -8.63
C ASN A 763 1.88 30.17 -7.37
N LEU A 764 0.86 29.75 -6.61
CA LEU A 764 1.06 29.06 -5.33
C LEU A 764 1.99 27.84 -5.46
N PHE A 765 1.89 27.09 -6.56
CA PHE A 765 2.65 25.85 -6.79
C PHE A 765 3.72 25.96 -7.89
N ARG A 766 4.03 27.17 -8.36
CA ARG A 766 4.87 27.41 -9.54
C ARG A 766 6.28 26.80 -9.42
N ASN A 767 6.83 26.73 -8.21
CA ASN A 767 8.19 26.27 -7.96
C ASN A 767 8.28 24.80 -7.51
N ASN A 768 7.15 24.09 -7.44
CA ASN A 768 7.04 22.76 -6.86
C ASN A 768 6.83 21.69 -7.96
N SER A 769 7.77 21.59 -8.89
CA SER A 769 7.66 20.69 -10.07
C SER A 769 7.66 19.20 -9.73
N LEU A 770 7.98 18.84 -8.47
CA LEU A 770 7.94 17.48 -7.95
C LEU A 770 6.58 17.10 -7.32
N LEU A 771 5.59 18.00 -7.31
CA LEU A 771 4.26 17.70 -6.78
C LEU A 771 3.62 16.53 -7.53
N VAL A 772 3.17 15.54 -6.75
CA VAL A 772 2.47 14.33 -7.21
C VAL A 772 1.00 14.38 -6.78
N GLN A 773 0.73 14.90 -5.58
CA GLN A 773 -0.62 14.88 -5.00
C GLN A 773 -1.00 16.22 -4.37
N ILE A 774 -2.19 16.69 -4.73
CA ILE A 774 -2.78 17.91 -4.16
C ILE A 774 -4.20 17.59 -3.69
N PHE A 775 -4.45 17.81 -2.41
CA PHE A 775 -5.76 17.64 -1.78
C PHE A 775 -6.32 18.99 -1.33
N LEU A 776 -7.38 19.43 -1.99
CA LEU A 776 -8.04 20.73 -1.81
C LEU A 776 -9.55 20.60 -1.52
N SER A 777 -9.98 19.39 -1.21
CA SER A 777 -11.37 19.06 -0.98
C SER A 777 -11.97 19.69 0.27
N GLU A 778 -13.30 19.70 0.37
CA GLU A 778 -14.03 20.24 1.52
C GLU A 778 -13.60 21.69 1.87
N ASN A 779 -13.52 22.54 0.86
CA ASN A 779 -13.21 23.97 1.00
C ASN A 779 -14.39 24.82 0.49
N SER A 780 -14.17 26.11 0.24
CA SER A 780 -15.16 27.01 -0.34
C SER A 780 -14.67 27.61 -1.65
N LEU A 781 -13.84 26.89 -2.41
CA LEU A 781 -13.25 27.38 -3.65
C LEU A 781 -14.33 27.64 -4.68
N THR A 782 -14.37 28.87 -5.19
CA THR A 782 -15.38 29.31 -6.20
C THR A 782 -14.85 29.22 -7.63
N SER A 783 -13.53 29.28 -7.80
CA SER A 783 -12.85 29.18 -9.08
C SER A 783 -11.42 28.68 -8.90
N ILE A 784 -10.84 28.15 -9.98
CA ILE A 784 -9.42 27.80 -10.09
C ILE A 784 -8.81 28.61 -11.22
N ASN A 785 -7.60 29.13 -11.03
CA ASN A 785 -6.86 29.82 -12.08
C ASN A 785 -6.27 28.81 -13.08
N GLU A 786 -6.29 29.13 -14.37
CA GLU A 786 -5.80 28.24 -15.44
C GLU A 786 -4.31 27.87 -15.33
N GLN A 787 -3.49 28.69 -14.65
CA GLN A 787 -2.05 28.46 -14.52
C GLN A 787 -1.65 27.76 -13.21
N LEU A 788 -2.62 27.47 -12.33
CA LEU A 788 -2.32 27.01 -10.97
C LEU A 788 -1.45 25.75 -10.95
N PHE A 789 -1.69 24.82 -11.87
CA PHE A 789 -0.98 23.53 -11.97
C PHE A 789 0.00 23.44 -13.14
N GLN A 790 0.29 24.57 -13.81
CA GLN A 790 1.03 24.62 -15.07
C GLN A 790 2.44 24.00 -14.99
N GLU A 791 3.14 24.20 -13.87
CA GLU A 791 4.53 23.73 -13.69
C GLU A 791 4.61 22.34 -13.01
N ASN A 792 3.47 21.77 -12.59
CA ASN A 792 3.40 20.55 -11.79
C ASN A 792 3.16 19.32 -12.68
N SER A 793 4.06 19.10 -13.65
CA SER A 793 3.91 18.04 -14.66
C SER A 793 3.83 16.63 -14.09
N LYS A 794 4.30 16.39 -12.87
CA LYS A 794 4.26 15.09 -12.17
C LYS A 794 2.95 14.81 -11.41
N LEU A 795 1.97 15.71 -11.47
CA LEU A 795 0.69 15.50 -10.77
C LEU A 795 -0.01 14.23 -11.26
N GLU A 796 -0.33 13.37 -10.32
CA GLU A 796 -1.10 12.13 -10.52
C GLU A 796 -2.48 12.22 -9.87
N VAL A 797 -2.59 12.96 -8.76
CA VAL A 797 -3.83 13.06 -7.96
C VAL A 797 -4.16 14.53 -7.72
N VAL A 798 -5.35 14.92 -8.15
CA VAL A 798 -5.94 16.21 -7.80
C VAL A 798 -7.33 15.96 -7.21
N ASP A 799 -7.50 16.36 -5.96
CA ASP A 799 -8.77 16.27 -5.27
C ASP A 799 -9.34 17.67 -4.99
N LEU A 800 -10.47 17.97 -5.64
CA LEU A 800 -11.23 19.22 -5.53
C LEU A 800 -12.68 18.96 -5.08
N HIS A 801 -12.98 17.77 -4.53
CA HIS A 801 -14.34 17.42 -4.14
C HIS A 801 -14.91 18.37 -3.06
N ALA A 802 -16.23 18.48 -2.96
CA ALA A 802 -16.90 19.28 -1.93
C ALA A 802 -16.39 20.75 -1.89
N ASN A 803 -16.48 21.43 -3.02
CA ASN A 803 -16.16 22.86 -3.16
C ASN A 803 -17.36 23.61 -3.78
N LYS A 804 -17.16 24.87 -4.21
CA LYS A 804 -18.20 25.72 -4.81
C LYS A 804 -17.85 26.11 -6.25
N LEU A 805 -17.12 25.24 -6.96
CA LEU A 805 -16.66 25.54 -8.31
C LEU A 805 -17.85 25.57 -9.27
N GLU A 806 -18.02 26.69 -9.99
CA GLU A 806 -19.07 26.82 -11.01
C GLU A 806 -18.57 26.50 -12.43
N VAL A 807 -17.30 26.78 -12.69
CA VAL A 807 -16.64 26.60 -13.99
C VAL A 807 -15.17 26.22 -13.77
N LEU A 808 -14.64 25.37 -14.64
CA LEU A 808 -13.22 25.09 -14.74
C LEU A 808 -12.65 25.70 -16.03
N PRO A 809 -11.48 26.38 -15.98
CA PRO A 809 -10.78 26.80 -17.19
C PRO A 809 -10.35 25.58 -18.02
N LYS A 810 -10.55 25.62 -19.33
CA LYS A 810 -10.23 24.50 -20.24
C LYS A 810 -8.76 24.03 -20.20
N SER A 811 -7.84 24.92 -19.83
CA SER A 811 -6.40 24.64 -19.82
C SER A 811 -5.84 24.31 -18.44
N VAL A 812 -6.69 24.24 -17.39
CA VAL A 812 -6.23 24.09 -16.00
C VAL A 812 -5.42 22.81 -15.76
N PHE A 813 -5.67 21.74 -16.55
CA PHE A 813 -4.96 20.46 -16.48
C PHE A 813 -4.08 20.17 -17.71
N GLU A 814 -3.86 21.16 -18.59
CA GLU A 814 -3.23 20.96 -19.91
C GLU A 814 -1.82 20.36 -19.82
N TYR A 815 -1.07 20.68 -18.76
CA TYR A 815 0.32 20.24 -18.57
C TYR A 815 0.48 19.05 -17.61
N ASN A 816 -0.61 18.54 -17.03
CA ASN A 816 -0.58 17.46 -16.04
C ASN A 816 -0.80 16.11 -16.73
N PHE A 817 0.14 15.72 -17.60
CA PHE A 817 -0.01 14.54 -18.47
C PHE A 817 -0.20 13.24 -17.68
N PHE A 818 0.41 13.12 -16.49
CA PHE A 818 0.37 11.94 -15.62
C PHE A 818 -0.85 11.89 -14.69
N LEU A 819 -1.79 12.84 -14.81
CA LEU A 819 -2.99 12.86 -13.99
C LEU A 819 -3.77 11.56 -14.15
N GLN A 820 -4.02 10.87 -13.04
CA GLN A 820 -4.70 9.57 -12.98
C GLN A 820 -6.02 9.66 -12.25
N PHE A 821 -6.08 10.44 -11.16
CA PHE A 821 -7.25 10.61 -10.33
C PHE A 821 -7.65 12.08 -10.28
N LEU A 822 -8.91 12.35 -10.62
CA LEU A 822 -9.49 13.67 -10.54
C LEU A 822 -10.88 13.63 -9.88
N ALA A 823 -10.96 14.18 -8.67
CA ALA A 823 -12.23 14.35 -7.96
C ALA A 823 -12.74 15.78 -8.11
N LEU A 824 -13.92 15.93 -8.70
CA LEU A 824 -14.65 17.17 -8.95
C LEU A 824 -16.11 17.06 -8.47
N ASP A 825 -16.44 15.99 -7.76
CA ASP A 825 -17.77 15.74 -7.23
C ASP A 825 -18.14 16.73 -6.13
N ASN A 826 -19.45 16.86 -5.88
CA ASN A 826 -20.01 17.78 -4.89
C ASN A 826 -19.51 19.23 -5.09
N ASN A 827 -19.72 19.74 -6.30
CA ASN A 827 -19.42 21.12 -6.67
C ASN A 827 -20.68 21.77 -7.29
N SER A 828 -20.54 22.92 -7.96
CA SER A 828 -21.64 23.62 -8.63
C SER A 828 -21.39 23.75 -10.14
N LEU A 829 -20.66 22.80 -10.74
CA LEU A 829 -20.29 22.86 -12.15
C LEU A 829 -21.54 22.78 -13.03
N LYS A 830 -21.74 23.81 -13.86
CA LYS A 830 -22.88 23.90 -14.80
C LYS A 830 -22.57 23.29 -16.16
N ALA A 831 -21.30 23.31 -16.55
CA ALA A 831 -20.81 22.76 -17.81
C ALA A 831 -19.34 22.35 -17.68
N VAL A 832 -18.89 21.52 -18.61
CA VAL A 832 -17.50 21.12 -18.79
C VAL A 832 -17.10 21.42 -20.23
N ASP A 833 -15.92 22.01 -20.43
CA ASP A 833 -15.36 22.30 -21.76
C ASP A 833 -14.90 21.01 -22.46
N GLU A 834 -15.10 20.89 -23.78
CA GLU A 834 -14.77 19.67 -24.55
C GLU A 834 -13.27 19.33 -24.48
N ASP A 835 -12.40 20.33 -24.37
CA ASP A 835 -10.95 20.14 -24.38
C ASP A 835 -10.34 20.07 -22.97
N LEU A 836 -11.14 20.09 -21.90
CA LEU A 836 -10.65 20.15 -20.51
C LEU A 836 -9.65 19.03 -20.17
N PHE A 837 -9.85 17.83 -20.72
CA PHE A 837 -9.03 16.65 -20.46
C PHE A 837 -8.20 16.21 -21.66
N GLN A 838 -7.99 17.09 -22.65
CA GLN A 838 -7.44 16.70 -23.95
C GLN A 838 -6.03 16.11 -23.89
N THR A 839 -5.23 16.46 -22.86
CA THR A 839 -3.84 16.01 -22.68
C THR A 839 -3.66 14.97 -21.58
N ASN A 840 -4.68 14.68 -20.76
CA ASN A 840 -4.59 13.78 -19.61
C ASN A 840 -4.80 12.32 -20.03
N PHE A 841 -3.92 11.80 -20.89
CA PHE A 841 -4.05 10.45 -21.48
C PHE A 841 -4.05 9.31 -20.46
N PHE A 842 -3.48 9.55 -19.27
CA PHE A 842 -3.39 8.59 -18.18
C PHE A 842 -4.53 8.71 -17.16
N LEU A 843 -5.53 9.56 -17.39
CA LEU A 843 -6.67 9.71 -16.50
C LEU A 843 -7.44 8.38 -16.42
N LYS A 844 -7.56 7.83 -15.21
CA LYS A 844 -8.21 6.56 -14.90
C LYS A 844 -9.55 6.75 -14.21
N GLU A 845 -9.60 7.70 -13.29
CA GLU A 845 -10.78 7.94 -12.47
C GLU A 845 -11.18 9.40 -12.54
N ILE A 846 -12.45 9.62 -12.83
CA ILE A 846 -13.06 10.94 -12.78
C ILE A 846 -14.39 10.89 -12.04
N TYR A 847 -14.50 11.77 -11.04
CA TYR A 847 -15.71 11.94 -10.25
C TYR A 847 -16.29 13.32 -10.54
N LEU A 848 -17.48 13.34 -11.11
CA LEU A 848 -18.25 14.55 -11.49
C LEU A 848 -19.65 14.51 -10.89
N SER A 849 -19.91 13.59 -9.96
CA SER A 849 -21.20 13.43 -9.33
C SER A 849 -21.58 14.63 -8.46
N VAL A 850 -22.86 14.81 -8.17
CA VAL A 850 -23.37 15.90 -7.30
C VAL A 850 -22.89 17.27 -7.82
N ASN A 851 -23.24 17.57 -9.07
CA ASN A 851 -22.96 18.85 -9.74
C ASN A 851 -24.25 19.38 -10.40
N GLN A 852 -24.13 20.41 -11.23
CA GLN A 852 -25.27 21.03 -11.93
C GLN A 852 -25.21 20.81 -13.46
N LEU A 853 -24.63 19.69 -13.91
CA LEU A 853 -24.40 19.43 -15.32
C LEU A 853 -25.71 19.06 -16.04
N GLU A 854 -26.11 19.84 -17.04
CA GLU A 854 -27.30 19.56 -17.86
C GLU A 854 -26.98 18.72 -19.12
N SER A 855 -25.74 18.82 -19.61
CA SER A 855 -25.24 18.07 -20.76
C SER A 855 -23.72 17.94 -20.70
N LEU A 856 -23.16 17.04 -21.53
CA LEU A 856 -21.73 16.85 -21.70
C LEU A 856 -21.35 16.94 -23.18
N PRO A 857 -20.18 17.52 -23.53
CA PRO A 857 -19.65 17.48 -24.89
C PRO A 857 -19.41 16.04 -25.36
N MET A 858 -19.78 15.74 -26.60
CA MET A 858 -19.75 14.37 -27.15
C MET A 858 -18.35 13.75 -27.26
N ASN A 859 -17.29 14.56 -27.18
CA ASN A 859 -15.91 14.08 -27.26
C ASN A 859 -15.09 14.41 -26.01
N LEU A 860 -15.74 14.76 -24.89
CA LEU A 860 -15.05 15.18 -23.66
C LEU A 860 -13.92 14.22 -23.25
N PHE A 861 -14.16 12.90 -23.39
CA PHE A 861 -13.21 11.86 -22.99
C PHE A 861 -12.46 11.21 -24.15
N ARG A 862 -12.45 11.81 -25.36
CA ARG A 862 -11.91 11.17 -26.59
C ARG A 862 -10.45 10.72 -26.48
N ASN A 863 -9.67 11.40 -25.64
CA ASN A 863 -8.23 11.19 -25.47
C ASN A 863 -7.88 10.44 -24.17
N ASN A 864 -8.83 10.28 -23.24
CA ASN A 864 -8.58 9.64 -21.94
C ASN A 864 -8.72 8.11 -22.07
N LEU A 865 -7.83 7.50 -22.85
CA LEU A 865 -7.92 6.08 -23.21
C LEU A 865 -7.73 5.14 -22.00
N SER A 866 -7.15 5.65 -20.92
CA SER A 866 -6.93 4.91 -19.67
C SER A 866 -8.12 4.95 -18.71
N LEU A 867 -9.23 5.60 -19.09
CA LEU A 867 -10.37 5.84 -18.20
C LEU A 867 -11.08 4.52 -17.84
N GLU A 868 -11.19 4.24 -16.55
CA GLU A 868 -11.77 3.03 -15.96
C GLU A 868 -13.05 3.34 -15.18
N TRP A 869 -13.07 4.47 -14.47
CA TRP A 869 -14.18 4.85 -13.59
C TRP A 869 -14.71 6.24 -13.93
N ILE A 870 -16.03 6.33 -14.13
CA ILE A 870 -16.72 7.60 -14.30
C ILE A 870 -17.96 7.61 -13.40
N SER A 871 -18.03 8.60 -12.51
CA SER A 871 -19.26 8.92 -11.79
C SER A 871 -19.80 10.28 -12.24
N LEU A 872 -21.03 10.26 -12.76
CA LEU A 872 -21.82 11.41 -13.20
C LEU A 872 -23.16 11.48 -12.46
N ALA A 873 -23.28 10.72 -11.36
CA ALA A 873 -24.52 10.62 -10.60
C ALA A 873 -24.96 11.97 -10.02
N HIS A 874 -26.26 12.12 -9.72
CA HIS A 874 -26.77 13.32 -9.05
C HIS A 874 -26.44 14.62 -9.82
N ASN A 875 -26.71 14.63 -11.12
CA ASN A 875 -26.62 15.81 -11.98
C ASN A 875 -28.00 16.07 -12.62
N PHE A 876 -28.06 16.97 -13.62
CA PHE A 876 -29.28 17.28 -14.36
C PHE A 876 -29.19 16.84 -15.84
N LEU A 877 -28.45 15.77 -16.12
CA LEU A 877 -28.20 15.32 -17.49
C LEU A 877 -29.51 14.90 -18.15
N GLN A 878 -29.87 15.58 -19.24
CA GLN A 878 -31.10 15.29 -20.01
C GLN A 878 -30.85 14.28 -21.14
N THR A 879 -29.65 14.31 -21.70
CA THR A 879 -29.20 13.44 -22.81
C THR A 879 -27.73 13.11 -22.65
N ILE A 880 -27.32 11.94 -23.15
CA ILE A 880 -25.91 11.55 -23.31
C ILE A 880 -25.63 11.33 -24.79
N GLY A 881 -24.55 11.93 -25.29
CA GLY A 881 -24.11 11.74 -26.67
C GLY A 881 -23.57 10.34 -26.91
N GLU A 882 -23.93 9.72 -28.03
CA GLU A 882 -23.57 8.32 -28.34
C GLU A 882 -22.07 8.05 -28.45
N THR A 883 -21.25 9.09 -28.72
CA THR A 883 -19.81 8.97 -28.86
C THR A 883 -19.03 9.28 -27.58
N LEU A 884 -19.70 9.67 -26.49
CA LEU A 884 -19.04 10.16 -25.28
C LEU A 884 -18.00 9.19 -24.74
N PHE A 885 -18.30 7.88 -24.79
CA PHE A 885 -17.43 6.80 -24.32
C PHE A 885 -16.82 5.95 -25.44
N ALA A 886 -16.97 6.36 -26.70
CA ALA A 886 -16.65 5.51 -27.86
C ALA A 886 -15.19 5.10 -27.97
N ARG A 887 -14.26 5.79 -27.28
CA ARG A 887 -12.83 5.49 -27.27
C ARG A 887 -12.31 4.97 -25.92
N ASN A 888 -13.14 4.96 -24.87
CA ASN A 888 -12.74 4.62 -23.51
C ASN A 888 -12.95 3.13 -23.26
N ASN A 889 -12.22 2.29 -24.00
CA ASN A 889 -12.45 0.84 -24.02
C ASN A 889 -12.14 0.15 -22.69
N ASN A 890 -11.42 0.84 -21.78
CA ASN A 890 -11.06 0.36 -20.45
C ASN A 890 -12.11 0.68 -19.38
N LEU A 891 -13.22 1.34 -19.73
CA LEU A 891 -14.27 1.65 -18.76
C LEU A 891 -14.81 0.38 -18.11
N ARG A 892 -14.81 0.38 -16.78
CA ARG A 892 -15.30 -0.67 -15.89
C ARG A 892 -16.57 -0.24 -15.18
N LEU A 893 -16.64 1.01 -14.75
CA LEU A 893 -17.81 1.56 -14.09
C LEU A 893 -18.27 2.86 -14.73
N VAL A 894 -19.57 2.91 -15.02
CA VAL A 894 -20.27 4.14 -15.41
C VAL A 894 -21.49 4.30 -14.52
N ASP A 895 -21.49 5.36 -13.72
CA ASP A 895 -22.62 5.75 -12.88
C ASP A 895 -23.26 7.03 -13.41
N LEU A 896 -24.48 6.89 -13.92
CA LEU A 896 -25.36 7.94 -14.45
C LEU A 896 -26.62 8.08 -13.58
N SER A 897 -26.60 7.53 -12.37
CA SER A 897 -27.78 7.50 -11.50
C SER A 897 -28.24 8.89 -11.07
N SER A 898 -29.52 9.03 -10.70
CA SER A 898 -30.09 10.30 -10.21
C SER A 898 -29.84 11.47 -11.16
N ASN A 899 -30.18 11.28 -12.43
CA ASN A 899 -30.19 12.33 -13.46
C ASN A 899 -31.63 12.49 -14.01
N VAL A 900 -31.81 13.16 -15.15
CA VAL A 900 -33.12 13.35 -15.80
C VAL A 900 -33.14 12.76 -17.22
N LEU A 901 -32.40 11.67 -17.43
CA LEU A 901 -32.28 11.00 -18.73
C LEU A 901 -33.60 10.36 -19.13
N LYS A 902 -34.03 10.62 -20.37
CA LYS A 902 -35.25 10.00 -20.95
C LYS A 902 -34.97 8.74 -21.77
N SER A 903 -33.76 8.65 -22.30
CA SER A 903 -33.25 7.55 -23.12
C SER A 903 -31.75 7.74 -23.31
N PHE A 904 -31.07 6.69 -23.73
CA PHE A 904 -29.70 6.75 -24.24
C PHE A 904 -29.57 5.84 -25.46
N SER A 905 -28.61 6.13 -26.35
CA SER A 905 -28.39 5.38 -27.59
C SER A 905 -27.89 3.96 -27.30
N VAL A 906 -28.35 2.98 -28.06
CA VAL A 906 -27.82 1.61 -28.08
C VAL A 906 -26.31 1.56 -28.31
N ASN A 907 -25.74 2.58 -28.97
CA ASN A 907 -24.32 2.64 -29.28
C ASN A 907 -23.46 3.22 -28.15
N LEU A 908 -24.06 3.77 -27.08
CA LEU A 908 -23.33 4.50 -26.03
C LEU A 908 -22.22 3.65 -25.41
N PHE A 909 -22.49 2.36 -25.18
CA PHE A 909 -21.56 1.43 -24.52
C PHE A 909 -20.92 0.40 -25.47
N LYS A 910 -21.13 0.54 -26.79
CA LYS A 910 -20.82 -0.49 -27.79
C LYS A 910 -19.34 -0.90 -27.83
N ASN A 911 -18.43 0.00 -27.47
CA ASN A 911 -16.99 -0.24 -27.52
C ASN A 911 -16.37 -0.50 -26.14
N ASN A 912 -17.17 -0.43 -25.07
CA ASN A 912 -16.68 -0.51 -23.69
C ASN A 912 -16.75 -1.96 -23.19
N PHE A 913 -15.93 -2.82 -23.79
CA PHE A 913 -15.93 -4.26 -23.56
C PHE A 913 -15.53 -4.68 -22.13
N GLN A 914 -14.92 -3.77 -21.37
CA GLN A 914 -14.50 -4.00 -19.98
C GLN A 914 -15.55 -3.58 -18.94
N LEU A 915 -16.71 -3.07 -19.36
CA LEU A 915 -17.75 -2.61 -18.41
C LEU A 915 -18.21 -3.76 -17.52
N ASP A 916 -18.12 -3.52 -16.20
CA ASP A 916 -18.52 -4.41 -15.12
C ASP A 916 -19.82 -3.91 -14.49
N VAL A 917 -19.89 -2.61 -14.24
CA VAL A 917 -21.00 -1.95 -13.54
C VAL A 917 -21.55 -0.80 -14.36
N ILE A 918 -22.87 -0.81 -14.57
CA ILE A 918 -23.62 0.32 -15.09
C ILE A 918 -24.76 0.62 -14.12
N SER A 919 -24.83 1.86 -13.66
CA SER A 919 -26.04 2.36 -12.99
C SER A 919 -26.62 3.54 -13.76
N VAL A 920 -27.90 3.44 -14.08
CA VAL A 920 -28.75 4.52 -14.60
C VAL A 920 -29.99 4.67 -13.71
N LYS A 921 -29.89 4.24 -12.45
CA LYS A 921 -30.95 4.31 -11.45
C LYS A 921 -31.52 5.70 -11.30
N ASN A 922 -32.80 5.82 -10.94
CA ASN A 922 -33.43 7.10 -10.60
C ASN A 922 -33.30 8.12 -11.74
N ASN A 923 -33.80 7.76 -12.92
CA ASN A 923 -33.87 8.61 -14.11
C ASN A 923 -35.32 8.57 -14.65
N SER A 924 -35.57 9.10 -15.85
CA SER A 924 -36.89 9.09 -16.51
C SER A 924 -36.90 8.23 -17.77
N ILE A 925 -36.14 7.12 -17.78
CA ILE A 925 -35.95 6.29 -18.98
C ILE A 925 -37.21 5.47 -19.24
N LYS A 926 -37.82 5.65 -20.42
CA LYS A 926 -39.07 4.96 -20.80
C LYS A 926 -38.87 3.66 -21.55
N MET A 927 -37.81 3.62 -22.34
CA MET A 927 -37.49 2.48 -23.20
C MET A 927 -35.98 2.33 -23.32
N ILE A 928 -35.57 1.08 -23.49
CA ILE A 928 -34.21 0.68 -23.83
C ILE A 928 -34.31 -0.11 -25.13
N GLU A 929 -33.34 0.09 -26.01
CA GLU A 929 -33.31 -0.58 -27.31
C GLU A 929 -32.81 -2.03 -27.18
N GLU A 930 -33.21 -2.89 -28.12
CA GLU A 930 -32.68 -4.25 -28.23
C GLU A 930 -31.15 -4.22 -28.34
N GLU A 931 -30.48 -5.22 -27.78
CA GLU A 931 -29.02 -5.38 -27.85
C GLU A 931 -28.19 -4.27 -27.16
N THR A 932 -28.79 -3.40 -26.35
CA THR A 932 -28.10 -2.28 -25.67
C THR A 932 -26.84 -2.69 -24.91
N PHE A 933 -26.86 -3.83 -24.22
CA PHE A 933 -25.70 -4.31 -23.45
C PHE A 933 -24.93 -5.45 -24.13
N LYS A 934 -25.28 -5.78 -25.39
CA LYS A 934 -24.78 -6.98 -26.09
C LYS A 934 -23.27 -7.03 -26.25
N ALA A 935 -22.62 -5.87 -26.37
CA ALA A 935 -21.17 -5.78 -26.53
C ALA A 935 -20.42 -5.94 -25.19
N ASN A 936 -21.10 -5.77 -24.05
CA ASN A 936 -20.46 -5.63 -22.74
C ASN A 936 -20.42 -6.97 -22.00
N ALA A 937 -19.77 -7.97 -22.58
CA ALA A 937 -19.76 -9.35 -22.07
C ALA A 937 -19.25 -9.51 -20.62
N LYS A 938 -18.54 -8.49 -20.08
CA LYS A 938 -18.04 -8.45 -18.70
C LYS A 938 -19.02 -7.85 -17.67
N LEU A 939 -20.21 -7.40 -18.08
CA LEU A 939 -21.16 -6.80 -17.14
C LEU A 939 -21.59 -7.80 -16.07
N ARG A 940 -21.44 -7.39 -14.79
CA ARG A 940 -21.92 -8.15 -13.63
C ARG A 940 -23.02 -7.41 -12.89
N HIS A 941 -23.12 -6.09 -12.99
CA HIS A 941 -24.16 -5.33 -12.34
C HIS A 941 -24.78 -4.29 -13.27
N VAL A 942 -26.11 -4.34 -13.39
CA VAL A 942 -26.90 -3.35 -14.11
C VAL A 942 -28.02 -2.87 -13.20
N ASP A 943 -27.97 -1.59 -12.84
CA ASP A 943 -28.99 -0.94 -12.01
C ASP A 943 -29.83 0.01 -12.87
N LEU A 944 -31.08 -0.40 -13.09
CA LEU A 944 -32.11 0.27 -13.86
C LEU A 944 -33.30 0.69 -12.98
N ALA A 945 -33.14 0.64 -11.66
CA ALA A 945 -34.20 0.92 -10.71
C ALA A 945 -34.71 2.37 -10.80
N PHE A 946 -35.94 2.60 -10.37
CA PHE A 946 -36.62 3.89 -10.29
C PHE A 946 -36.56 4.66 -11.63
N ASN A 947 -36.93 3.99 -12.71
CA ASN A 947 -37.11 4.58 -14.04
C ASN A 947 -38.58 4.50 -14.48
N GLU A 948 -38.88 4.84 -15.74
CA GLU A 948 -40.21 4.78 -16.33
C GLU A 948 -40.33 3.62 -17.34
N LEU A 949 -39.55 2.55 -17.19
CA LEU A 949 -39.49 1.47 -18.18
C LEU A 949 -40.85 0.76 -18.30
N GLU A 950 -41.36 0.66 -19.53
CA GLU A 950 -42.59 -0.08 -19.81
C GLU A 950 -42.34 -1.47 -20.39
N VAL A 951 -41.22 -1.67 -21.08
CA VAL A 951 -40.88 -2.92 -21.77
C VAL A 951 -39.41 -3.26 -21.55
N LEU A 952 -39.13 -4.52 -21.19
CA LEU A 952 -37.78 -5.09 -21.28
C LEU A 952 -37.65 -5.83 -22.62
N PRO A 953 -36.85 -5.33 -23.58
CA PRO A 953 -36.84 -5.81 -24.96
C PRO A 953 -36.08 -7.12 -25.14
N ARG A 954 -36.29 -7.79 -26.28
CA ARG A 954 -35.54 -9.01 -26.64
C ARG A 954 -34.05 -8.73 -26.71
N ASN A 955 -33.25 -9.74 -26.38
CA ASN A 955 -31.79 -9.69 -26.49
C ASN A 955 -31.11 -8.53 -25.73
N LEU A 956 -31.79 -7.92 -24.73
CA LEU A 956 -31.22 -6.82 -23.93
C LEU A 956 -29.85 -7.19 -23.34
N PHE A 957 -29.77 -8.38 -22.75
CA PHE A 957 -28.57 -8.94 -22.13
C PHE A 957 -27.91 -10.06 -22.95
N GLN A 958 -28.04 -10.02 -24.27
CA GLN A 958 -27.46 -11.05 -25.13
C GLN A 958 -25.93 -11.07 -24.95
N ASN A 959 -25.35 -12.23 -24.64
CA ASN A 959 -23.92 -12.43 -24.36
C ASN A 959 -23.40 -11.88 -23.02
N ASN A 960 -24.26 -11.44 -22.09
CA ASN A 960 -23.85 -11.01 -20.76
C ASN A 960 -23.90 -12.18 -19.75
N LEU A 961 -23.14 -13.24 -20.01
CA LEU A 961 -23.20 -14.48 -19.22
C LEU A 961 -22.75 -14.30 -17.75
N LEU A 962 -21.89 -13.32 -17.50
CA LEU A 962 -21.32 -13.01 -16.18
C LEU A 962 -22.22 -12.10 -15.31
N MET A 963 -23.44 -11.82 -15.75
CA MET A 963 -24.39 -10.95 -15.04
C MET A 963 -24.72 -11.55 -13.67
N GLN A 964 -24.59 -10.77 -12.60
CA GLN A 964 -24.88 -11.22 -11.23
C GLN A 964 -26.10 -10.52 -10.65
N ASN A 965 -26.15 -9.19 -10.74
CA ASN A 965 -27.16 -8.39 -10.07
C ASN A 965 -27.84 -7.46 -11.08
N ILE A 966 -29.16 -7.60 -11.23
CA ILE A 966 -29.96 -6.73 -12.10
C ILE A 966 -31.10 -6.12 -11.29
N ASP A 967 -31.17 -4.79 -11.25
CA ASP A 967 -32.20 -4.10 -10.49
C ASP A 967 -33.17 -3.35 -11.42
N PHE A 968 -34.44 -3.72 -11.38
CA PHE A 968 -35.55 -3.06 -12.07
C PHE A 968 -36.59 -2.49 -11.10
N GLU A 969 -36.27 -2.37 -9.81
CA GLU A 969 -37.21 -1.87 -8.81
C GLU A 969 -37.86 -0.56 -9.24
N GLY A 970 -39.14 -0.34 -8.93
CA GLY A 970 -39.78 0.97 -9.07
C GLY A 970 -39.98 1.45 -10.51
N ASN A 971 -40.09 0.52 -11.47
CA ASN A 971 -40.42 0.81 -12.87
C ASN A 971 -41.94 0.65 -13.15
N SER A 972 -42.35 0.81 -14.41
CA SER A 972 -43.76 0.67 -14.87
C SER A 972 -43.92 -0.47 -15.89
N LEU A 973 -43.26 -1.61 -15.63
CA LEU A 973 -43.14 -2.71 -16.58
C LEU A 973 -44.49 -3.34 -16.94
N LYS A 974 -44.88 -3.23 -18.21
CA LYS A 974 -46.09 -3.86 -18.80
C LYS A 974 -45.75 -5.15 -19.53
N ARG A 975 -44.55 -5.28 -20.08
CA ARG A 975 -44.13 -6.47 -20.86
C ARG A 975 -42.64 -6.79 -20.64
N ILE A 976 -42.33 -8.07 -20.50
CA ILE A 976 -40.96 -8.57 -20.36
C ILE A 976 -40.72 -9.55 -21.51
N GLU A 977 -39.90 -9.15 -22.48
CA GLU A 977 -39.45 -9.99 -23.61
C GLU A 977 -38.01 -10.47 -23.45
N THR A 978 -37.29 -9.93 -22.45
CA THR A 978 -35.94 -10.37 -22.10
C THR A 978 -35.97 -11.81 -21.60
N ASP A 979 -35.13 -12.64 -22.22
CA ASP A 979 -34.92 -14.02 -21.80
C ASP A 979 -33.79 -14.11 -20.77
N PHE A 980 -34.15 -14.12 -19.48
CA PHE A 980 -33.20 -14.25 -18.38
C PHE A 980 -32.60 -15.66 -18.24
N THR A 981 -33.18 -16.67 -18.89
CA THR A 981 -32.72 -18.07 -18.79
C THR A 981 -31.33 -18.29 -19.39
N LYS A 982 -30.88 -17.35 -20.23
CA LYS A 982 -29.54 -17.36 -20.84
C LYS A 982 -28.45 -16.78 -19.92
N LEU A 983 -28.81 -16.24 -18.76
CA LEU A 983 -27.87 -15.67 -17.80
C LEU A 983 -27.54 -16.74 -16.74
N SER A 984 -26.31 -17.24 -16.74
CA SER A 984 -25.91 -18.41 -15.93
C SER A 984 -25.57 -18.03 -14.49
N ASP A 985 -25.03 -16.84 -14.27
CA ASP A 985 -24.38 -16.44 -13.01
C ASP A 985 -25.21 -15.45 -12.19
N VAL A 986 -26.50 -15.28 -12.50
CA VAL A 986 -27.36 -14.29 -11.85
C VAL A 986 -27.66 -14.72 -10.42
N LYS A 987 -27.27 -13.88 -9.46
CA LYS A 987 -27.53 -14.03 -8.02
C LYS A 987 -28.83 -13.35 -7.62
N GLU A 988 -29.12 -12.19 -8.19
CA GLU A 988 -30.30 -11.39 -7.83
C GLU A 988 -30.89 -10.66 -9.04
N ILE A 989 -32.21 -10.75 -9.19
CA ILE A 989 -33.01 -9.88 -10.06
C ILE A 989 -34.13 -9.25 -9.23
N SER A 990 -34.08 -7.93 -9.08
CA SER A 990 -35.10 -7.18 -8.35
C SER A 990 -36.16 -6.64 -9.33
N PHE A 991 -37.43 -6.91 -9.03
CA PHE A 991 -38.61 -6.39 -9.74
C PHE A 991 -39.59 -5.65 -8.81
N TYR A 992 -39.20 -5.35 -7.57
CA TYR A 992 -40.10 -4.77 -6.57
C TYR A 992 -40.74 -3.46 -7.05
N ASN A 993 -41.91 -3.12 -6.51
CA ASN A 993 -42.60 -1.85 -6.79
C ASN A 993 -42.89 -1.57 -8.28
N ASN A 994 -43.08 -2.61 -9.10
CA ASN A 994 -43.50 -2.48 -10.49
C ASN A 994 -45.03 -2.59 -10.65
N THR A 995 -45.60 -1.82 -11.58
CA THR A 995 -47.03 -1.91 -11.97
C THR A 995 -47.25 -2.96 -13.06
N CYS A 996 -47.09 -4.24 -12.71
CA CYS A 996 -47.11 -5.35 -13.67
C CYS A 996 -48.54 -5.69 -14.15
N ILE A 997 -49.04 -4.97 -15.15
CA ILE A 997 -50.29 -5.33 -15.83
C ILE A 997 -50.00 -6.48 -16.79
N ASN A 998 -50.42 -7.72 -16.47
CA ASN A 998 -50.43 -8.86 -17.39
C ASN A 998 -49.10 -9.09 -18.15
N ALA A 999 -47.96 -9.10 -17.47
CA ALA A 999 -46.69 -9.48 -18.08
C ALA A 999 -46.76 -10.95 -18.56
N LYS A 1000 -47.10 -11.15 -19.84
CA LYS A 1000 -46.99 -12.46 -20.49
C LYS A 1000 -45.51 -12.69 -20.81
N TYR A 1001 -44.89 -13.64 -20.13
CA TYR A 1001 -43.63 -14.22 -20.57
C TYR A 1001 -43.91 -15.04 -21.83
N ASP A 1002 -43.46 -14.56 -22.99
CA ASP A 1002 -43.68 -15.20 -24.29
C ASP A 1002 -42.52 -16.16 -24.57
N SER A 1003 -42.63 -17.41 -24.09
CA SER A 1003 -41.58 -18.43 -24.17
C SER A 1003 -41.58 -19.21 -25.49
N SER A 1004 -41.98 -18.59 -26.61
CA SER A 1004 -42.34 -19.31 -27.85
C SER A 1004 -41.19 -20.07 -28.54
N ASP A 1005 -39.99 -20.15 -27.94
CA ASP A 1005 -38.78 -20.78 -28.50
C ASP A 1005 -38.04 -21.78 -27.58
N SER A 1006 -38.58 -22.20 -26.42
CA SER A 1006 -37.89 -23.18 -25.54
C SER A 1006 -38.62 -24.53 -25.40
N SER A 1007 -37.83 -25.62 -25.46
CA SER A 1007 -38.32 -26.99 -25.30
C SER A 1007 -38.66 -27.31 -23.83
N PRO A 1008 -39.60 -28.25 -23.53
CA PRO A 1008 -40.28 -28.30 -22.24
C PRO A 1008 -39.50 -28.90 -21.04
N ASN A 1009 -38.21 -29.21 -21.16
CA ASN A 1009 -37.57 -30.17 -20.23
C ASN A 1009 -36.48 -29.61 -19.30
N ASP A 1010 -36.13 -28.33 -19.32
CA ASP A 1010 -35.06 -27.78 -18.46
C ASP A 1010 -35.55 -26.70 -17.47
N PHE A 1011 -36.70 -26.92 -16.82
CA PHE A 1011 -37.09 -26.08 -15.67
C PHE A 1011 -37.64 -26.90 -14.53
N HIS A 1012 -36.98 -26.79 -13.38
CA HIS A 1012 -37.61 -27.03 -12.10
C HIS A 1012 -38.36 -25.81 -11.54
N ASP A 1013 -38.27 -24.60 -12.14
CA ASP A 1013 -38.96 -23.44 -11.54
C ASP A 1013 -39.44 -22.27 -12.43
N LEU A 1014 -40.15 -22.58 -13.52
CA LEU A 1014 -41.01 -21.58 -14.19
C LEU A 1014 -42.13 -21.05 -13.26
N THR A 1015 -42.44 -21.77 -12.18
CA THR A 1015 -43.48 -21.41 -11.22
C THR A 1015 -42.97 -20.41 -10.18
N GLU A 1016 -41.74 -20.55 -9.65
CA GLU A 1016 -41.09 -19.54 -8.80
C GLU A 1016 -40.91 -18.22 -9.52
N PHE A 1017 -40.42 -18.21 -10.77
CA PHE A 1017 -40.25 -16.95 -11.50
C PHE A 1017 -41.58 -16.23 -11.72
N GLN A 1018 -42.65 -16.98 -12.05
CA GLN A 1018 -44.00 -16.43 -12.13
C GLN A 1018 -44.57 -16.02 -10.76
N ASN A 1019 -44.20 -16.70 -9.67
CA ASN A 1019 -44.60 -16.35 -8.31
C ASN A 1019 -43.85 -15.11 -7.80
N LEU A 1020 -42.57 -14.94 -8.12
CA LEU A 1020 -41.74 -13.76 -7.86
C LEU A 1020 -42.33 -12.54 -8.58
N LEU A 1021 -42.68 -12.70 -9.86
CA LEU A 1021 -43.41 -11.66 -10.62
C LEU A 1021 -44.80 -11.37 -10.03
N ARG A 1022 -45.47 -12.34 -9.38
CA ARG A 1022 -46.76 -12.09 -8.71
C ARG A 1022 -46.62 -11.45 -7.33
N SER A 1023 -45.54 -11.73 -6.59
CA SER A 1023 -45.30 -11.19 -5.24
C SER A 1023 -44.64 -9.81 -5.25
N SER A 1024 -43.88 -9.49 -6.30
CA SER A 1024 -43.12 -8.24 -6.42
C SER A 1024 -43.88 -7.10 -7.09
N CYS A 1025 -45.11 -7.35 -7.55
CA CYS A 1025 -45.95 -6.38 -8.25
C CYS A 1025 -47.22 -6.04 -7.44
N THR A 1026 -47.57 -4.76 -7.35
CA THR A 1026 -48.83 -4.31 -6.72
C THR A 1026 -50.00 -4.53 -7.69
N PRO A 1027 -51.13 -5.12 -7.25
CA PRO A 1027 -52.33 -5.19 -8.07
C PRO A 1027 -52.85 -3.77 -8.33
N ALA A 1028 -53.14 -3.46 -9.60
CA ALA A 1028 -53.67 -2.17 -10.03
C ALA A 1028 -55.05 -1.84 -9.43
#